data_AF-A0AAI9RPU5-F1
#
_entry.id   AF-A0AAI9RPU5-F1
#
_cell.length_a   1.000
_cell.length_b   1.000
_cell.length_c   1.000
_cell.angle_alpha   90.00
_cell.angle_beta   90.00
_cell.angle_gamma   90.00
#
_symmetry.space_group_name_H-M   'P 1'
#
loop_
_entity.id
_entity.type
_entity.pdbx_description
1 polymer ?
#
loop_
_entity_poly.entity_id
_entity_poly.type
_entity_poly.pdbx_seq_one_letter_code
_entity_poly.pdbx_strand_id
1 'polypeptide(L)'
;MRDKIKNWIHKAEETTDRWTSSKWFKRMSITSGVLWNLALILAIVLVTGGVFAASVGAGYFASLVDEEKLRSEDEMRNEIYSYVETSEMFFDNDVYIGKIQTDLERKETTLDKISQTAIDAVFATEDEYFMEHEGIVPKAIFRGLLQDVANSDSQTGGSTLTQQLIKNQILTNEVSYERKAKEILLAMRLEKFMTKDEIMEAYLNIIPYGRNSSGANIAGIETAANGLFNKSASELSLPQSAFIAGIPKAPFRYTPYNSVGQLKDADGLAPGIDRMKTVLFRMKETEYITQEEYDAAIAYDIVKDFRENESRSRDSEPYITDELEKRAARIIMDVLAEKDGIDPKSLEENNKLYEEYAILADRAVRSNGYRIHSTINKELYLAHEKAKDAYARYGTTLSVPSEDGGDKMKDLPVQVGSMMMENKTGRILSFVGGRDFEIEELNHATQAYRSIGSTVKPLLVYGPALDLGTIGAGSPVVDVKFKLADGYSPANFIPSSEQGIMSARDALAQSQNLPALRLFGQIREQMPINYLINAGFSKVKEESNYYPATALGGGVEGSVEELTSGYATVANGGKKVEPYMIQRIEDADGNVIFEHKVAEKEIYTPQTAYILTDMLRDVFTTDRGTANRANSLLNFSGDFAGKTGTTQNTKDVWLVGYNPNITMGLWLGYDSEKYSLDNFPNSNLQPSVRVNQLWASLMNTTYQTVPELVGAKSTFKQPEGVVTKSFCGISGLAPGGACQSAGLVRSDLFNANVMLPKGQDDSLTSSSFTTINGKRYTALSTTPSEFVSGGGIGVSQKYIDRMMAPFGGDAGKLFPGNSKFSSVVAGATFKADGAAPGAVQAAISGQTITWTNSGSTDVVGYRVYKGGSRVASISESRSNSYSASGAGSYTVVAVDITGKQSGASNSVSIAAPKPKPEPKPTPPPEDKEPEKEETPPVEEEVVTPPEEEETPPEEKPEKPVEEKPDPEKPEKPEEPEKPDPEKPAEDDAA
;
A
#
# COMPACT_ATOMS: atom_id res chain seq x y z
N MET A 1 -117.86 49.50 -19.47
CA MET A 1 -116.70 48.58 -19.29
C MET A 1 -116.29 48.48 -17.81
N ARG A 2 -116.04 49.61 -17.12
CA ARG A 2 -115.76 49.66 -15.67
C ARG A 2 -116.65 48.76 -14.82
N ASP A 3 -117.95 48.67 -15.12
CA ASP A 3 -118.93 47.96 -14.28
C ASP A 3 -118.83 46.43 -14.42
N LYS A 4 -118.39 45.92 -15.58
CA LYS A 4 -118.02 44.50 -15.73
C LYS A 4 -116.75 44.18 -14.93
N ILE A 5 -115.78 45.10 -14.89
CA ILE A 5 -114.57 44.96 -14.08
C ILE A 5 -114.92 45.00 -12.58
N LYS A 6 -115.77 45.93 -12.14
CA LYS A 6 -116.27 45.98 -10.76
C LYS A 6 -117.02 44.70 -10.36
N ASN A 7 -117.93 44.19 -11.18
CA ASN A 7 -118.62 42.92 -10.87
C ASN A 7 -117.68 41.70 -10.89
N TRP A 8 -116.57 41.75 -11.64
CA TRP A 8 -115.58 40.67 -11.64
C TRP A 8 -114.69 40.73 -10.40
N ILE A 9 -114.20 41.93 -10.02
CA ILE A 9 -113.48 42.17 -8.77
C ILE A 9 -114.35 41.80 -7.58
N HIS A 10 -115.59 42.29 -7.49
CA HIS A 10 -116.48 42.00 -6.38
C HIS A 10 -116.81 40.51 -6.24
N LYS A 11 -116.92 39.77 -7.36
CA LYS A 11 -117.02 38.29 -7.33
C LYS A 11 -115.72 37.60 -6.93
N ALA A 12 -114.56 38.14 -7.30
CA ALA A 12 -113.26 37.62 -6.87
C ALA A 12 -113.07 37.83 -5.35
N GLU A 13 -113.48 38.99 -4.84
CA GLU A 13 -113.52 39.30 -3.40
C GLU A 13 -114.49 38.36 -2.66
N GLU A 14 -115.75 38.21 -3.11
CA GLU A 14 -116.71 37.27 -2.51
C GLU A 14 -116.23 35.80 -2.52
N THR A 15 -115.57 35.36 -3.60
CA THR A 15 -115.04 33.99 -3.68
C THR A 15 -113.79 33.80 -2.83
N THR A 16 -112.93 34.81 -2.73
CA THR A 16 -111.77 34.81 -1.84
C THR A 16 -112.23 34.78 -0.38
N ASP A 17 -113.17 35.63 0.02
CA ASP A 17 -113.71 35.68 1.39
C ASP A 17 -114.50 34.41 1.76
N ARG A 18 -115.25 33.82 0.83
CA ARG A 18 -115.88 32.50 1.06
C ARG A 18 -114.85 31.38 1.23
N TRP A 19 -113.67 31.51 0.65
CA TRP A 19 -112.59 30.53 0.77
C TRP A 19 -111.84 30.72 2.10
N THR A 20 -111.38 31.94 2.40
CA THR A 20 -110.62 32.28 3.62
C THR A 20 -111.45 32.20 4.91
N SER A 21 -112.76 32.47 4.85
CA SER A 21 -113.65 32.32 6.01
C SER A 21 -113.95 30.85 6.36
N SER A 22 -113.68 29.90 5.46
CA SER A 22 -114.03 28.49 5.66
C SER A 22 -113.25 27.84 6.82
N LYS A 23 -113.91 26.95 7.57
CA LYS A 23 -113.29 26.19 8.68
C LYS A 23 -112.12 25.31 8.23
N TRP A 24 -112.05 24.97 6.94
CA TRP A 24 -110.95 24.22 6.34
C TRP A 24 -109.75 25.13 6.04
N PHE A 25 -109.96 26.30 5.42
CA PHE A 25 -108.86 27.22 5.11
C PHE A 25 -108.25 27.86 6.36
N LYS A 26 -109.04 28.15 7.39
CA LYS A 26 -108.52 28.57 8.71
C LYS A 26 -107.70 27.48 9.40
N ARG A 27 -107.96 26.19 9.14
CA ARG A 27 -107.09 25.11 9.60
C ARG A 27 -105.80 25.03 8.77
N MET A 28 -105.88 25.15 7.44
CA MET A 28 -104.68 25.16 6.59
C MET A 28 -103.73 26.32 6.88
N SER A 29 -104.24 27.55 7.08
CA SER A 29 -103.40 28.71 7.40
C SER A 29 -102.71 28.59 8.76
N ILE A 30 -103.35 27.94 9.74
CA ILE A 30 -102.71 27.62 11.03
C ILE A 30 -101.68 26.51 10.86
N THR A 31 -101.97 25.41 10.14
CA THR A 31 -100.97 24.34 9.95
C THR A 31 -99.81 24.76 9.06
N SER A 32 -100.02 25.57 8.02
CA SER A 32 -98.92 26.10 7.19
C SER A 32 -98.09 27.13 7.97
N GLY A 33 -98.72 28.00 8.77
CA GLY A 33 -98.01 28.92 9.66
C GLY A 33 -97.20 28.19 10.74
N VAL A 34 -97.73 27.12 11.33
CA VAL A 34 -96.99 26.26 12.27
C VAL A 34 -95.85 25.51 11.58
N LEU A 35 -96.07 24.93 10.39
CA LEU A 35 -95.01 24.28 9.62
C LEU A 35 -93.92 25.25 9.18
N TRP A 36 -94.27 26.49 8.80
CA TRP A 36 -93.31 27.53 8.46
C TRP A 36 -92.51 28.00 9.69
N ASN A 37 -93.16 28.18 10.84
CA ASN A 37 -92.46 28.52 12.08
C ASN A 37 -91.57 27.37 12.58
N LEU A 38 -91.98 26.11 12.41
CA LEU A 38 -91.14 24.93 12.67
C LEU A 38 -89.96 24.84 11.70
N ALA A 39 -90.16 25.17 10.41
CA ALA A 39 -89.08 25.24 9.43
C ALA A 39 -88.10 26.40 9.73
N LEU A 40 -88.60 27.55 10.20
CA LEU A 40 -87.75 28.65 10.67
C LEU A 40 -86.97 28.28 11.93
N ILE A 41 -87.59 27.63 12.92
CA ILE A 41 -86.89 27.13 14.12
C ILE A 41 -85.84 26.10 13.72
N LEU A 42 -86.16 25.16 12.82
CA LEU A 42 -85.21 24.19 12.29
C LEU A 42 -84.06 24.87 11.55
N ALA A 43 -84.32 25.87 10.71
CA ALA A 43 -83.30 26.65 10.01
C ALA A 43 -82.42 27.44 10.99
N ILE A 44 -82.99 28.05 12.03
CA ILE A 44 -82.24 28.74 13.09
C ILE A 44 -81.35 27.74 13.85
N VAL A 45 -81.87 26.57 14.22
CA VAL A 45 -81.10 25.51 14.90
C VAL A 45 -79.98 24.96 14.01
N LEU A 46 -80.23 24.75 12.71
CA LEU A 46 -79.20 24.32 11.75
C LEU A 46 -78.13 25.40 11.55
N VAL A 47 -78.49 26.68 11.48
CA VAL A 47 -77.54 27.79 11.36
C VAL A 47 -76.74 27.98 12.65
N THR A 48 -77.37 28.03 13.83
CA THR A 48 -76.63 28.19 15.10
C THR A 48 -75.81 26.95 15.43
N GLY A 49 -76.31 25.75 15.12
CA GLY A 49 -75.56 24.50 15.25
C GLY A 49 -74.38 24.42 14.29
N GLY A 50 -74.55 24.86 13.04
CA GLY A 50 -73.47 24.97 12.05
C GLY A 50 -72.40 25.98 12.44
N VAL A 51 -72.80 27.17 12.91
CA VAL A 51 -71.86 28.19 13.43
C VAL A 51 -71.13 27.68 14.68
N PHE A 52 -71.81 26.99 15.59
CA PHE A 52 -71.18 26.37 16.76
C PHE A 52 -70.17 25.28 16.35
N ALA A 53 -70.55 24.36 15.46
CA ALA A 53 -69.67 23.31 14.97
C ALA A 53 -68.45 23.88 14.23
N ALA A 54 -68.63 24.90 13.39
CA ALA A 54 -67.54 25.61 12.73
C ALA A 54 -66.62 26.33 13.73
N SER A 55 -67.17 26.95 14.77
CA SER A 55 -66.39 27.62 15.82
C SER A 55 -65.58 26.64 16.66
N VAL A 56 -66.16 25.49 17.03
CA VAL A 56 -65.46 24.41 17.74
C VAL A 56 -64.38 23.78 16.84
N GLY A 57 -64.68 23.52 15.57
CA GLY A 57 -63.71 22.99 14.61
C GLY A 57 -62.53 23.93 14.36
N ALA A 58 -62.78 25.24 14.20
CA ALA A 58 -61.74 26.25 14.04
C ALA A 58 -60.90 26.42 15.31
N GLY A 59 -61.53 26.42 16.50
CA GLY A 59 -60.82 26.46 17.78
C GLY A 59 -59.95 25.22 18.01
N TYR A 60 -60.46 24.03 17.66
CA TYR A 60 -59.71 22.79 17.75
C TYR A 60 -58.53 22.76 16.77
N PHE A 61 -58.74 23.16 15.51
CA PHE A 61 -57.65 23.30 14.53
C PHE A 61 -56.57 24.27 15.02
N ALA A 62 -56.95 25.41 15.60
CA ALA A 62 -56.00 26.36 16.17
C ALA A 62 -55.17 25.74 17.31
N SER A 63 -55.78 24.94 18.19
CA SER A 63 -55.07 24.19 19.26
C SER A 63 -54.28 22.95 18.78
N LEU A 64 -54.18 22.73 17.46
CA LEU A 64 -53.32 21.72 16.85
C LEU A 64 -52.14 22.34 16.08
N VAL A 65 -52.06 23.67 16.03
CA VAL A 65 -51.06 24.42 15.24
C VAL A 65 -50.51 25.66 15.99
N ASP A 66 -50.82 25.82 17.28
CA ASP A 66 -50.40 26.96 18.10
C ASP A 66 -48.91 26.90 18.50
N GLU A 67 -48.35 25.70 18.63
CA GLU A 67 -46.90 25.48 18.75
C GLU A 67 -46.15 25.57 17.41
N GLU A 68 -46.84 25.69 16.26
CA GLU A 68 -46.19 25.68 14.94
C GLU A 68 -45.51 27.03 14.62
N LYS A 69 -44.21 27.00 14.32
CA LYS A 69 -43.47 28.23 14.01
C LYS A 69 -43.93 28.86 12.69
N LEU A 70 -44.18 30.17 12.75
CA LEU A 70 -44.44 31.04 11.59
C LEU A 70 -43.17 31.26 10.75
N ARG A 71 -42.72 30.22 10.03
CA ARG A 71 -41.62 30.29 9.05
C ARG A 71 -41.86 31.41 8.03
N SER A 72 -40.81 32.15 7.74
CA SER A 72 -40.70 33.06 6.60
C SER A 72 -40.76 32.32 5.26
N GLU A 73 -40.73 33.10 4.16
CA GLU A 73 -40.59 32.56 2.82
C GLU A 73 -39.23 31.88 2.63
N ASP A 74 -38.14 32.58 2.99
CA ASP A 74 -36.77 32.07 2.86
C ASP A 74 -36.56 30.77 3.67
N GLU A 75 -37.08 30.70 4.91
CA GLU A 75 -37.00 29.49 5.74
C GLU A 75 -37.68 28.28 5.08
N MET A 76 -38.90 28.44 4.53
CA MET A 76 -39.56 27.31 3.85
C MET A 76 -38.97 27.00 2.49
N ARG A 77 -38.52 27.99 1.72
CA ARG A 77 -37.80 27.73 0.45
C ARG A 77 -36.53 26.92 0.73
N ASN A 78 -35.76 27.27 1.75
CA ASN A 78 -34.59 26.49 2.17
C ASN A 78 -34.96 25.09 2.70
N GLU A 79 -36.02 24.94 3.51
CA GLU A 79 -36.49 23.62 3.98
C GLU A 79 -37.03 22.72 2.85
N ILE A 80 -37.50 23.30 1.72
CA ILE A 80 -38.03 22.55 0.57
C ILE A 80 -36.97 22.28 -0.51
N TYR A 81 -36.02 23.18 -0.74
CA TYR A 81 -34.92 23.00 -1.69
C TYR A 81 -33.65 22.36 -1.07
N SER A 82 -33.69 21.94 0.20
CA SER A 82 -32.61 21.21 0.88
C SER A 82 -32.51 19.75 0.42
N TYR A 83 -32.31 19.53 -0.88
CA TYR A 83 -32.16 18.19 -1.44
C TYR A 83 -30.85 17.53 -0.96
N VAL A 84 -30.99 16.35 -0.35
CA VAL A 84 -29.88 15.41 -0.22
C VAL A 84 -29.56 14.90 -1.63
N GLU A 85 -28.38 15.23 -2.15
CA GLU A 85 -27.82 14.73 -3.41
C GLU A 85 -26.69 13.72 -3.15
N THR A 86 -26.64 12.65 -3.92
CA THR A 86 -25.64 11.57 -3.71
C THR A 86 -24.36 11.84 -4.48
N SER A 87 -23.25 12.01 -3.74
CA SER A 87 -21.92 12.23 -4.31
C SER A 87 -21.44 11.09 -5.23
N GLU A 88 -20.73 11.46 -6.30
CA GLU A 88 -20.18 10.58 -7.33
C GLU A 88 -18.64 10.49 -7.18
N MET A 89 -18.06 9.31 -7.38
CA MET A 89 -16.61 9.06 -7.32
C MET A 89 -16.03 8.70 -8.69
N PHE A 90 -14.80 9.16 -8.96
CA PHE A 90 -14.12 9.00 -10.25
C PHE A 90 -12.67 8.57 -10.07
N PHE A 91 -12.22 7.65 -10.93
CA PHE A 91 -10.82 7.40 -11.24
C PHE A 91 -10.20 8.63 -11.94
N ASP A 92 -8.89 8.60 -12.12
CA ASP A 92 -8.14 9.58 -12.92
C ASP A 92 -8.71 9.72 -14.35
N ASN A 93 -8.64 10.93 -14.91
CA ASN A 93 -9.26 11.29 -16.20
C ASN A 93 -10.80 11.16 -16.21
N ASP A 94 -11.43 11.47 -15.07
CA ASP A 94 -12.89 11.57 -14.89
C ASP A 94 -13.67 10.27 -15.21
N VAL A 95 -13.01 9.11 -15.10
CA VAL A 95 -13.63 7.81 -15.37
C VAL A 95 -14.41 7.33 -14.13
N TYR A 96 -15.74 7.26 -14.24
CA TYR A 96 -16.63 6.89 -13.15
C TYR A 96 -16.27 5.57 -12.42
N ILE A 97 -16.32 5.62 -11.08
CA ILE A 97 -16.27 4.48 -10.16
C ILE A 97 -17.70 4.06 -9.81
N GLY A 98 -18.51 5.02 -9.33
CA GLY A 98 -19.83 4.78 -8.78
C GLY A 98 -20.22 5.88 -7.79
N LYS A 99 -21.35 5.70 -7.10
CA LYS A 99 -21.83 6.60 -6.05
C LYS A 99 -21.20 6.28 -4.69
N ILE A 100 -21.24 7.24 -3.78
CA ILE A 100 -20.97 7.04 -2.36
C ILE A 100 -22.08 6.19 -1.70
N GLN A 101 -21.77 5.45 -0.63
CA GLN A 101 -22.80 4.72 0.12
C GLN A 101 -23.72 5.70 0.89
N THR A 102 -25.03 5.61 0.64
CA THR A 102 -26.09 6.42 1.28
C THR A 102 -27.32 5.56 1.59
N ASP A 103 -28.11 5.96 2.59
CA ASP A 103 -29.42 5.36 2.90
C ASP A 103 -30.47 5.66 1.81
N LEU A 104 -30.30 6.76 1.08
CA LEU A 104 -31.22 7.24 0.04
C LEU A 104 -30.42 7.89 -1.10
N GLU A 105 -30.48 7.29 -2.28
CA GLU A 105 -29.98 7.88 -3.52
C GLU A 105 -30.95 8.94 -4.05
N ARG A 106 -30.42 10.10 -4.43
CA ARG A 106 -31.10 11.14 -5.22
C ARG A 106 -30.11 11.90 -6.09
N LYS A 107 -30.61 12.34 -7.24
CA LYS A 107 -30.09 13.36 -8.14
C LYS A 107 -31.23 14.31 -8.51
N GLU A 108 -30.98 15.61 -8.46
CA GLU A 108 -31.88 16.69 -8.85
C GLU A 108 -32.06 16.76 -10.37
N THR A 109 -33.24 17.19 -10.81
CA THR A 109 -33.47 17.67 -12.18
C THR A 109 -34.46 18.82 -12.18
N THR A 110 -34.38 19.69 -13.18
CA THR A 110 -35.29 20.84 -13.35
C THR A 110 -36.54 20.42 -14.13
N LEU A 111 -37.66 21.11 -13.92
CA LEU A 111 -38.98 20.70 -14.46
C LEU A 111 -39.01 20.61 -15.99
N ASP A 112 -38.22 21.42 -16.70
CA ASP A 112 -38.05 21.40 -18.16
C ASP A 112 -37.33 20.14 -18.69
N LYS A 113 -36.63 19.40 -17.82
CA LYS A 113 -35.94 18.14 -18.12
C LYS A 113 -36.76 16.90 -17.75
N ILE A 114 -38.05 17.07 -17.44
CA ILE A 114 -38.96 15.97 -17.13
C ILE A 114 -39.95 15.80 -18.29
N SER A 115 -40.22 14.56 -18.71
CA SER A 115 -41.20 14.27 -19.76
C SER A 115 -42.59 14.79 -19.34
N GLN A 116 -43.23 15.58 -20.20
CA GLN A 116 -44.58 16.11 -19.94
C GLN A 116 -45.57 14.98 -19.60
N THR A 117 -45.44 13.83 -20.27
CA THR A 117 -46.26 12.64 -19.99
C THR A 117 -46.09 12.09 -18.57
N ALA A 118 -44.94 12.32 -17.92
CA ALA A 118 -44.72 11.96 -16.51
C ALA A 118 -45.32 13.00 -15.54
N ILE A 119 -45.29 14.29 -15.90
CA ILE A 119 -45.97 15.38 -15.18
C ILE A 119 -47.49 15.14 -15.21
N ASP A 120 -48.06 14.89 -16.40
CA ASP A 120 -49.47 14.57 -16.63
C ASP A 120 -49.91 13.30 -15.88
N ALA A 121 -49.06 12.26 -15.86
CA ALA A 121 -49.31 11.01 -15.14
C ALA A 121 -49.44 11.22 -13.62
N VAL A 122 -48.64 12.13 -13.04
CA VAL A 122 -48.71 12.49 -11.63
C VAL A 122 -49.96 13.32 -11.34
N PHE A 123 -50.28 14.33 -12.17
CA PHE A 123 -51.53 15.11 -12.01
C PHE A 123 -52.78 14.21 -12.08
N ALA A 124 -52.91 13.37 -13.09
CA ALA A 124 -54.06 12.47 -13.24
C ALA A 124 -54.27 11.50 -12.05
N THR A 125 -53.19 11.16 -11.35
CA THR A 125 -53.16 10.07 -10.36
C THR A 125 -53.22 10.56 -8.91
N GLU A 126 -52.42 11.57 -8.58
CA GLU A 126 -52.21 12.02 -7.20
C GLU A 126 -52.98 13.33 -6.92
N ASP A 127 -53.12 14.24 -7.90
CA ASP A 127 -53.79 15.53 -7.69
C ASP A 127 -54.31 16.19 -8.98
N GLU A 128 -55.50 15.76 -9.41
CA GLU A 128 -56.19 16.19 -10.63
C GLU A 128 -56.42 17.71 -10.70
N TYR A 129 -56.57 18.36 -9.54
CA TYR A 129 -56.89 19.79 -9.41
C TYR A 129 -55.70 20.61 -8.90
N PHE A 130 -54.47 20.10 -9.03
CA PHE A 130 -53.26 20.78 -8.53
C PHE A 130 -53.17 22.22 -9.02
N MET A 131 -53.44 22.48 -10.31
CA MET A 131 -53.39 23.84 -10.89
C MET A 131 -54.55 24.76 -10.45
N GLU A 132 -55.60 24.26 -9.79
CA GLU A 132 -56.77 25.05 -9.37
C GLU A 132 -56.77 25.47 -7.89
N HIS A 133 -56.12 24.71 -7.00
CA HIS A 133 -56.30 24.85 -5.55
C HIS A 133 -55.25 25.74 -4.87
N GLU A 134 -55.55 26.27 -3.68
CA GLU A 134 -54.59 26.93 -2.78
C GLU A 134 -54.20 25.98 -1.61
N GLY A 135 -53.22 25.11 -1.87
CA GLY A 135 -52.60 24.16 -0.93
C GLY A 135 -53.46 22.95 -0.54
N ILE A 136 -54.79 23.09 -0.55
CA ILE A 136 -55.74 22.05 -0.16
C ILE A 136 -56.98 22.01 -1.06
N VAL A 137 -57.62 20.84 -1.14
CA VAL A 137 -58.96 20.66 -1.74
C VAL A 137 -60.01 20.51 -0.62
N PRO A 138 -60.77 21.57 -0.23
CA PRO A 138 -61.68 21.50 0.93
C PRO A 138 -62.78 20.45 0.80
N LYS A 139 -63.24 20.19 -0.44
CA LYS A 139 -64.20 19.12 -0.76
C LYS A 139 -63.64 17.72 -0.44
N ALA A 140 -62.33 17.52 -0.56
CA ALA A 140 -61.69 16.24 -0.27
C ALA A 140 -61.51 16.04 1.24
N ILE A 141 -61.10 17.09 1.97
CA ILE A 141 -61.00 17.07 3.44
C ILE A 141 -62.37 16.74 4.07
N PHE A 142 -63.44 17.43 3.66
CA PHE A 142 -64.78 17.18 4.18
C PHE A 142 -65.31 15.78 3.81
N ARG A 143 -64.97 15.27 2.62
CA ARG A 143 -65.31 13.90 2.19
C ARG A 143 -64.59 12.85 3.04
N GLY A 144 -63.29 13.02 3.29
CA GLY A 144 -62.50 12.12 4.14
C GLY A 144 -63.04 12.08 5.57
N LEU A 145 -63.32 13.25 6.17
CA LEU A 145 -63.90 13.34 7.51
C LEU A 145 -65.28 12.66 7.60
N LEU A 146 -66.10 12.71 6.54
CA LEU A 146 -67.34 11.93 6.46
C LEU A 146 -67.13 10.42 6.26
N GLN A 147 -66.09 10.01 5.51
CA GLN A 147 -65.73 8.59 5.34
C GLN A 147 -65.23 7.97 6.65
N ASP A 148 -64.43 8.70 7.43
CA ASP A 148 -63.94 8.29 8.75
C ASP A 148 -65.10 8.14 9.75
N VAL A 149 -65.97 9.16 9.86
CA VAL A 149 -67.16 9.10 10.74
C VAL A 149 -68.15 8.00 10.31
N ALA A 150 -68.14 7.59 9.04
CA ALA A 150 -68.98 6.51 8.53
C ALA A 150 -68.34 5.11 8.61
N ASN A 151 -67.08 4.96 9.06
CA ASN A 151 -66.29 3.73 8.98
C ASN A 151 -66.32 3.10 7.56
N SER A 152 -66.03 3.90 6.53
CA SER A 152 -66.01 3.41 5.14
C SER A 152 -64.79 2.54 4.86
N ASP A 153 -64.99 1.33 4.33
CA ASP A 153 -63.93 0.42 3.86
C ASP A 153 -63.02 1.02 2.75
N SER A 154 -63.43 2.15 2.16
CA SER A 154 -62.73 2.86 1.09
C SER A 154 -62.52 4.35 1.42
N GLN A 155 -61.52 4.67 2.24
CA GLN A 155 -61.01 6.04 2.34
C GLN A 155 -60.47 6.49 0.98
N THR A 156 -61.02 7.55 0.40
CA THR A 156 -60.43 8.19 -0.79
C THR A 156 -59.32 9.13 -0.36
N GLY A 157 -58.10 8.88 -0.81
CA GLY A 157 -56.94 9.74 -0.53
C GLY A 157 -57.21 11.18 -0.98
N GLY A 158 -57.30 12.10 -0.01
CA GLY A 158 -57.67 13.50 -0.23
C GLY A 158 -56.57 14.48 0.20
N SER A 159 -55.30 14.12 -0.03
CA SER A 159 -54.14 14.98 0.26
C SER A 159 -53.48 15.43 -1.03
N THR A 160 -53.22 16.73 -1.15
CA THR A 160 -52.65 17.36 -2.35
C THR A 160 -51.16 17.06 -2.51
N LEU A 161 -50.59 17.28 -3.71
CA LEU A 161 -49.14 17.20 -3.93
C LEU A 161 -48.38 18.09 -2.94
N THR A 162 -48.88 19.29 -2.68
CA THR A 162 -48.29 20.24 -1.74
C THR A 162 -48.31 19.74 -0.29
N GLN A 163 -49.39 19.04 0.13
CA GLN A 163 -49.41 18.36 1.43
C GLN A 163 -48.45 17.16 1.48
N GLN A 164 -48.30 16.42 0.37
CA GLN A 164 -47.31 15.35 0.28
C GLN A 164 -45.88 15.90 0.36
N LEU A 165 -45.59 17.04 -0.27
CA LEU A 165 -44.29 17.72 -0.22
C LEU A 165 -43.94 18.15 1.21
N ILE A 166 -44.82 18.91 1.87
CA ILE A 166 -44.69 19.35 3.28
C ILE A 166 -44.41 18.17 4.22
N LYS A 167 -45.17 17.07 4.07
CA LYS A 167 -45.02 15.84 4.84
C LYS A 167 -43.63 15.19 4.71
N ASN A 168 -42.99 15.28 3.54
CA ASN A 168 -41.72 14.60 3.27
C ASN A 168 -40.47 15.46 3.57
N GLN A 169 -40.60 16.76 3.88
CA GLN A 169 -39.46 17.64 4.21
C GLN A 169 -39.59 18.33 5.56
N ILE A 170 -40.73 18.98 5.83
CA ILE A 170 -40.88 19.91 6.96
C ILE A 170 -41.37 19.21 8.23
N LEU A 171 -42.12 18.11 8.07
CA LEU A 171 -42.78 17.41 9.17
C LEU A 171 -42.24 15.99 9.38
N THR A 172 -42.43 15.46 10.58
CA THR A 172 -42.04 14.09 10.95
C THR A 172 -43.02 13.05 10.40
N ASN A 173 -42.55 11.81 10.25
CA ASN A 173 -43.34 10.67 9.75
C ASN A 173 -44.36 10.08 10.74
N GLU A 174 -44.68 10.79 11.85
CA GLU A 174 -45.71 10.33 12.80
C GLU A 174 -47.12 10.38 12.20
N VAL A 175 -48.08 9.62 12.75
CA VAL A 175 -49.48 9.67 12.30
C VAL A 175 -50.37 10.27 13.39
N SER A 176 -50.31 11.59 13.52
CA SER A 176 -51.13 12.39 14.45
C SER A 176 -52.10 13.32 13.71
N TYR A 177 -53.24 13.64 14.36
CA TYR A 177 -54.17 14.69 13.89
C TYR A 177 -53.52 16.07 13.92
N GLU A 178 -52.63 16.30 14.87
CA GLU A 178 -51.85 17.52 15.04
C GLU A 178 -50.96 17.79 13.82
N ARG A 179 -50.10 16.83 13.45
CA ARG A 179 -49.30 16.88 12.23
C ARG A 179 -50.20 17.03 10.99
N LYS A 180 -51.39 16.44 10.93
CA LYS A 180 -52.31 16.64 9.78
C LYS A 180 -52.90 18.06 9.73
N ALA A 181 -53.11 18.72 10.86
CA ALA A 181 -53.46 20.14 10.90
C ALA A 181 -52.27 21.02 10.46
N LYS A 182 -51.04 20.69 10.91
CA LYS A 182 -49.79 21.33 10.48
C LYS A 182 -49.54 21.16 8.97
N GLU A 183 -49.76 19.96 8.40
CA GLU A 183 -49.72 19.71 6.94
C GLU A 183 -50.68 20.66 6.18
N ILE A 184 -51.92 20.83 6.66
CA ILE A 184 -52.90 21.74 6.04
C ILE A 184 -52.42 23.19 6.11
N LEU A 185 -52.00 23.66 7.29
CA LEU A 185 -51.57 25.04 7.50
C LEU A 185 -50.34 25.38 6.65
N LEU A 186 -49.33 24.51 6.65
CA LEU A 186 -48.07 24.73 5.95
C LEU A 186 -48.24 24.59 4.43
N ALA A 187 -49.07 23.65 3.93
CA ALA A 187 -49.36 23.57 2.49
C ALA A 187 -50.07 24.83 1.97
N MET A 188 -51.07 25.34 2.71
CA MET A 188 -51.73 26.62 2.40
C MET A 188 -50.81 27.86 2.53
N ARG A 189 -49.66 27.72 3.19
CA ARG A 189 -48.64 28.77 3.34
C ARG A 189 -47.59 28.67 2.23
N LEU A 190 -47.19 27.45 1.84
CA LEU A 190 -46.18 27.22 0.81
C LEU A 190 -46.63 27.74 -0.56
N GLU A 191 -47.90 27.52 -0.96
CA GLU A 191 -48.44 28.03 -2.23
C GLU A 191 -48.62 29.56 -2.29
N LYS A 192 -48.28 30.28 -1.21
CA LYS A 192 -48.22 31.75 -1.20
C LYS A 192 -46.81 32.29 -1.38
N PHE A 193 -45.82 31.40 -1.33
CA PHE A 193 -44.39 31.69 -1.44
C PHE A 193 -43.76 31.00 -2.66
N MET A 194 -44.24 29.82 -3.05
CA MET A 194 -43.81 29.07 -4.24
C MET A 194 -44.94 28.93 -5.25
N THR A 195 -44.58 29.00 -6.53
CA THR A 195 -45.45 28.74 -7.68
C THR A 195 -45.74 27.25 -7.85
N LYS A 196 -46.71 26.92 -8.71
CA LYS A 196 -47.08 25.52 -9.02
C LYS A 196 -45.93 24.73 -9.62
N ASP A 197 -45.15 25.37 -10.50
CA ASP A 197 -44.03 24.74 -11.19
C ASP A 197 -42.89 24.42 -10.20
N GLU A 198 -42.52 25.39 -9.34
CA GLU A 198 -41.55 25.20 -8.25
C GLU A 198 -41.96 24.07 -7.27
N ILE A 199 -43.26 23.97 -6.95
CA ILE A 199 -43.79 22.92 -6.06
C ILE A 199 -43.79 21.56 -6.76
N MET A 200 -44.08 21.51 -8.06
CA MET A 200 -44.07 20.26 -8.84
C MET A 200 -42.64 19.75 -9.01
N GLU A 201 -41.68 20.62 -9.34
CA GLU A 201 -40.25 20.33 -9.39
C GLU A 201 -39.75 19.76 -8.05
N ALA A 202 -40.04 20.45 -6.94
CA ALA A 202 -39.66 19.99 -5.61
C ALA A 202 -40.31 18.65 -5.24
N TYR A 203 -41.61 18.46 -5.52
CA TYR A 203 -42.27 17.18 -5.29
C TYR A 203 -41.60 16.04 -6.07
N LEU A 204 -41.33 16.25 -7.37
CA LEU A 204 -40.75 15.25 -8.26
C LEU A 204 -39.29 14.92 -7.90
N ASN A 205 -38.53 15.87 -7.33
CA ASN A 205 -37.19 15.62 -6.79
C ASN A 205 -37.20 14.95 -5.40
N ILE A 206 -38.19 15.24 -4.55
CA ILE A 206 -38.20 14.76 -3.16
C ILE A 206 -38.78 13.36 -2.98
N ILE A 207 -39.84 13.02 -3.72
CA ILE A 207 -40.69 11.86 -3.42
C ILE A 207 -39.94 10.51 -3.58
N PRO A 208 -40.11 9.54 -2.67
CA PRO A 208 -39.41 8.25 -2.75
C PRO A 208 -40.03 7.30 -3.78
N TYR A 209 -39.19 6.71 -4.62
CA TYR A 209 -39.52 5.75 -5.68
C TYR A 209 -39.13 4.30 -5.35
N GLY A 210 -38.87 4.01 -4.07
CA GLY A 210 -38.65 2.64 -3.60
C GLY A 210 -37.20 2.23 -3.77
N ARG A 211 -36.89 1.34 -4.73
CA ARG A 211 -35.55 0.82 -4.99
C ARG A 211 -35.19 0.79 -6.47
N ASN A 212 -33.90 0.87 -6.77
CA ASN A 212 -33.29 0.74 -8.10
C ASN A 212 -32.71 -0.67 -8.33
N SER A 213 -32.09 -0.84 -9.50
CA SER A 213 -31.34 -2.02 -9.94
C SER A 213 -30.10 -2.38 -9.10
N SER A 214 -29.62 -1.53 -8.18
CA SER A 214 -28.60 -1.88 -7.18
C SER A 214 -29.19 -2.18 -5.78
N GLY A 215 -30.52 -2.21 -5.68
CA GLY A 215 -31.26 -2.41 -4.44
C GLY A 215 -31.17 -1.26 -3.44
N ALA A 216 -30.51 -0.15 -3.80
CA ALA A 216 -30.46 1.06 -2.99
C ALA A 216 -31.83 1.73 -2.98
N ASN A 217 -32.15 2.45 -1.90
CA ASN A 217 -33.41 3.18 -1.83
C ASN A 217 -33.28 4.46 -2.67
N ILE A 218 -34.31 4.84 -3.42
CA ILE A 218 -34.27 5.98 -4.35
C ILE A 218 -35.35 7.02 -4.08
N ALA A 219 -35.02 8.29 -4.27
CA ALA A 219 -35.94 9.42 -4.38
C ALA A 219 -35.55 10.32 -5.56
N GLY A 220 -36.52 11.07 -6.08
CA GLY A 220 -36.32 11.94 -7.24
C GLY A 220 -36.56 11.23 -8.58
N ILE A 221 -37.29 11.88 -9.48
CA ILE A 221 -37.76 11.27 -10.74
C ILE A 221 -36.63 10.94 -11.72
N GLU A 222 -35.57 11.75 -11.78
CA GLU A 222 -34.37 11.45 -12.59
C GLU A 222 -33.68 10.18 -12.08
N THR A 223 -33.62 10.02 -10.76
CA THR A 223 -33.02 8.83 -10.12
C THR A 223 -33.88 7.59 -10.32
N ALA A 224 -35.21 7.75 -10.37
CA ALA A 224 -36.13 6.68 -10.75
C ALA A 224 -36.02 6.31 -12.24
N ALA A 225 -35.95 7.28 -13.15
CA ALA A 225 -35.78 7.04 -14.58
C ALA A 225 -34.48 6.28 -14.87
N ASN A 226 -33.37 6.70 -14.26
CA ASN A 226 -32.08 6.04 -14.44
C ASN A 226 -32.00 4.68 -13.73
N GLY A 227 -32.45 4.62 -12.47
CA GLY A 227 -32.37 3.42 -11.62
C GLY A 227 -33.34 2.30 -11.99
N LEU A 228 -34.43 2.61 -12.71
CA LEU A 228 -35.42 1.63 -13.19
C LEU A 228 -35.29 1.31 -14.68
N PHE A 229 -34.99 2.29 -15.54
CA PHE A 229 -35.05 2.14 -17.01
C PHE A 229 -33.78 2.53 -17.76
N ASN A 230 -32.70 2.93 -17.05
CA ASN A 230 -31.46 3.47 -17.64
C ASN A 230 -31.68 4.65 -18.62
N LYS A 231 -32.57 5.58 -18.25
CA LYS A 231 -32.97 6.76 -19.02
C LYS A 231 -32.91 8.05 -18.18
N SER A 232 -32.94 9.20 -18.83
CA SER A 232 -33.31 10.46 -18.17
C SER A 232 -34.83 10.62 -18.04
N ALA A 233 -35.31 11.43 -17.10
CA ALA A 233 -36.73 11.71 -16.89
C ALA A 233 -37.39 12.36 -18.13
N SER A 234 -36.61 13.07 -18.96
CA SER A 234 -37.04 13.62 -20.25
C SER A 234 -37.39 12.56 -21.30
N GLU A 235 -36.88 11.33 -21.16
CA GLU A 235 -36.97 10.25 -22.16
C GLU A 235 -38.00 9.16 -21.81
N LEU A 236 -38.78 9.38 -20.74
CA LEU A 236 -39.80 8.43 -20.27
C LEU A 236 -40.95 8.30 -21.27
N SER A 237 -41.21 7.07 -21.72
CA SER A 237 -42.39 6.75 -22.54
C SER A 237 -43.68 6.80 -21.70
N LEU A 238 -44.86 6.75 -22.33
CA LEU A 238 -46.15 6.73 -21.62
C LEU A 238 -46.26 5.57 -20.59
N PRO A 239 -45.95 4.30 -20.92
CA PRO A 239 -45.90 3.21 -19.93
C PRO A 239 -44.90 3.47 -18.78
N GLN A 240 -43.69 3.94 -19.09
CA GLN A 240 -42.64 4.22 -18.09
C GLN A 240 -43.04 5.36 -17.14
N SER A 241 -43.61 6.42 -17.70
CA SER A 241 -44.17 7.58 -16.99
C SER A 241 -45.30 7.15 -16.04
N ALA A 242 -46.25 6.36 -16.54
CA ALA A 242 -47.36 5.84 -15.76
C ALA A 242 -46.91 4.85 -14.67
N PHE A 243 -45.82 4.10 -14.91
CA PHE A 243 -45.24 3.22 -13.90
C PHE A 243 -44.62 4.04 -12.76
N ILE A 244 -43.74 5.00 -13.09
CA ILE A 244 -43.07 5.88 -12.11
C ILE A 244 -44.08 6.69 -11.29
N ALA A 245 -45.05 7.35 -11.93
CA ALA A 245 -46.11 8.10 -11.24
C ALA A 245 -46.99 7.21 -10.33
N GLY A 246 -47.03 5.90 -10.58
CA GLY A 246 -47.73 4.94 -9.75
C GLY A 246 -47.06 4.63 -8.41
N ILE A 247 -45.71 4.69 -8.36
CA ILE A 247 -44.88 4.17 -7.26
C ILE A 247 -45.06 4.92 -5.91
N PRO A 248 -45.08 6.27 -5.84
CA PRO A 248 -45.09 7.04 -4.57
C PRO A 248 -46.11 6.58 -3.51
N LYS A 249 -47.26 6.06 -3.96
CA LYS A 249 -48.33 5.56 -3.09
C LYS A 249 -47.94 4.35 -2.22
N ALA A 250 -46.99 3.52 -2.66
CA ALA A 250 -46.44 2.43 -1.85
C ALA A 250 -45.04 2.00 -2.38
N PRO A 251 -43.98 2.79 -2.15
CA PRO A 251 -42.78 2.72 -2.99
C PRO A 251 -42.09 1.36 -3.01
N PHE A 252 -41.84 0.75 -1.86
CA PHE A 252 -41.23 -0.59 -1.74
C PHE A 252 -42.12 -1.74 -2.26
N ARG A 253 -43.44 -1.53 -2.33
CA ARG A 253 -44.37 -2.51 -2.91
C ARG A 253 -44.34 -2.44 -4.44
N TYR A 254 -44.32 -1.24 -5.00
CA TYR A 254 -44.49 -0.99 -6.44
C TYR A 254 -43.17 -0.92 -7.24
N THR A 255 -42.02 -0.62 -6.62
CA THR A 255 -40.70 -0.82 -7.27
C THR A 255 -40.55 -2.27 -7.78
N PRO A 256 -39.92 -2.52 -8.93
CA PRO A 256 -39.71 -3.88 -9.44
C PRO A 256 -38.56 -4.64 -8.75
N TYR A 257 -37.74 -4.00 -7.91
CA TYR A 257 -36.53 -4.60 -7.32
C TYR A 257 -36.66 -5.00 -5.84
N ASN A 258 -35.84 -5.95 -5.41
CA ASN A 258 -35.64 -6.32 -4.00
C ASN A 258 -34.48 -5.50 -3.36
N SER A 259 -33.98 -5.90 -2.18
CA SER A 259 -32.87 -5.22 -1.47
C SER A 259 -31.48 -5.46 -2.06
N VAL A 260 -31.33 -6.39 -3.01
CA VAL A 260 -30.04 -6.82 -3.61
C VAL A 260 -30.05 -6.65 -5.13
N GLY A 261 -30.79 -5.65 -5.63
CA GLY A 261 -30.84 -5.26 -7.04
C GLY A 261 -31.54 -6.24 -7.99
N GLN A 262 -32.00 -7.40 -7.50
CA GLN A 262 -32.68 -8.39 -8.31
C GLN A 262 -34.14 -7.97 -8.57
N LEU A 263 -34.61 -8.20 -9.80
CA LEU A 263 -36.03 -8.11 -10.13
C LEU A 263 -36.84 -9.09 -9.28
N LYS A 264 -38.03 -8.65 -8.88
CA LYS A 264 -39.06 -9.50 -8.27
C LYS A 264 -39.59 -10.52 -9.30
N ASP A 265 -40.18 -11.58 -8.80
CA ASP A 265 -40.96 -12.53 -9.60
C ASP A 265 -42.27 -11.91 -10.12
N ALA A 266 -43.00 -12.64 -10.96
CA ALA A 266 -44.24 -12.15 -11.57
C ALA A 266 -45.29 -11.68 -10.53
N ASP A 267 -45.42 -12.40 -9.42
CA ASP A 267 -46.35 -12.06 -8.33
C ASP A 267 -45.89 -10.81 -7.54
N GLY A 268 -44.58 -10.62 -7.38
CA GLY A 268 -43.98 -9.42 -6.78
C GLY A 268 -43.99 -8.19 -7.69
N LEU A 269 -43.96 -8.36 -9.02
CA LEU A 269 -44.07 -7.29 -10.02
C LEU A 269 -45.52 -6.83 -10.24
N ALA A 270 -46.49 -7.75 -10.20
CA ALA A 270 -47.89 -7.48 -10.51
C ALA A 270 -48.49 -6.26 -9.78
N PRO A 271 -48.24 -6.01 -8.47
CA PRO A 271 -48.77 -4.83 -7.78
C PRO A 271 -48.33 -3.50 -8.38
N GLY A 272 -47.09 -3.39 -8.88
CA GLY A 272 -46.58 -2.19 -9.56
C GLY A 272 -47.17 -2.04 -10.96
N ILE A 273 -47.27 -3.14 -11.70
CA ILE A 273 -47.83 -3.16 -13.07
C ILE A 273 -49.34 -2.84 -13.05
N ASP A 274 -50.10 -3.34 -12.09
CA ASP A 274 -51.53 -3.01 -11.96
C ASP A 274 -51.76 -1.58 -11.45
N ARG A 275 -50.82 -1.04 -10.67
CA ARG A 275 -50.81 0.40 -10.34
C ARG A 275 -50.50 1.26 -11.58
N MET A 276 -49.57 0.86 -12.45
CA MET A 276 -49.33 1.51 -13.75
C MET A 276 -50.59 1.51 -14.63
N LYS A 277 -51.29 0.38 -14.76
CA LYS A 277 -52.57 0.30 -15.49
C LYS A 277 -53.62 1.24 -14.90
N THR A 278 -53.63 1.39 -13.56
CA THR A 278 -54.50 2.36 -12.88
C THR A 278 -54.14 3.79 -13.27
N VAL A 279 -52.85 4.15 -13.32
CA VAL A 279 -52.38 5.48 -13.77
C VAL A 279 -52.80 5.76 -15.20
N LEU A 280 -52.54 4.85 -16.13
CA LEU A 280 -52.97 4.96 -17.53
C LEU A 280 -54.49 5.19 -17.65
N PHE A 281 -55.30 4.47 -16.86
CA PHE A 281 -56.74 4.66 -16.84
C PHE A 281 -57.13 6.06 -16.35
N ARG A 282 -56.46 6.59 -15.31
CA ARG A 282 -56.70 7.96 -14.81
C ARG A 282 -56.30 9.03 -15.82
N MET A 283 -55.15 8.89 -16.50
CA MET A 283 -54.70 9.81 -17.56
C MET A 283 -55.74 9.89 -18.69
N LYS A 284 -56.38 8.76 -19.01
CA LYS A 284 -57.47 8.69 -19.99
C LYS A 284 -58.79 9.26 -19.44
N GLU A 285 -59.15 9.02 -18.18
CA GLU A 285 -60.33 9.65 -17.55
C GLU A 285 -60.23 11.18 -17.49
N THR A 286 -59.02 11.71 -17.44
CA THR A 286 -58.70 13.16 -17.36
C THR A 286 -58.26 13.76 -18.71
N GLU A 287 -58.49 13.03 -19.81
CA GLU A 287 -58.24 13.45 -21.20
C GLU A 287 -56.79 13.83 -21.58
N TYR A 288 -55.79 13.47 -20.75
CA TYR A 288 -54.35 13.65 -21.09
C TYR A 288 -53.86 12.68 -22.17
N ILE A 289 -54.52 11.52 -22.36
CA ILE A 289 -54.19 10.54 -23.42
C ILE A 289 -55.45 10.03 -24.12
N THR A 290 -55.32 9.63 -25.38
CA THR A 290 -56.46 9.07 -26.15
C THR A 290 -56.79 7.62 -25.76
N GLN A 291 -57.91 7.12 -26.27
CA GLN A 291 -58.30 5.71 -26.14
C GLN A 291 -57.27 4.78 -26.80
N GLU A 292 -56.75 5.17 -27.96
CA GLU A 292 -55.75 4.42 -28.74
C GLU A 292 -54.40 4.37 -28.02
N GLU A 293 -53.97 5.48 -27.42
CA GLU A 293 -52.74 5.55 -26.62
C GLU A 293 -52.87 4.73 -25.33
N TYR A 294 -54.02 4.79 -24.66
CA TYR A 294 -54.35 3.95 -23.51
C TYR A 294 -54.29 2.45 -23.87
N ASP A 295 -54.96 2.02 -24.95
CA ASP A 295 -54.98 0.61 -25.35
C ASP A 295 -53.58 0.11 -25.76
N ALA A 296 -52.78 0.95 -26.44
CA ALA A 296 -51.40 0.64 -26.78
C ALA A 296 -50.50 0.54 -25.53
N ALA A 297 -50.67 1.42 -24.54
CA ALA A 297 -49.89 1.42 -23.30
C ALA A 297 -50.28 0.27 -22.35
N ILE A 298 -51.57 -0.11 -22.30
CA ILE A 298 -52.05 -1.29 -21.55
C ILE A 298 -51.51 -2.60 -22.15
N ALA A 299 -51.33 -2.66 -23.47
CA ALA A 299 -50.76 -3.80 -24.17
C ALA A 299 -49.21 -3.85 -24.14
N TYR A 300 -48.55 -2.83 -23.60
CA TYR A 300 -47.09 -2.75 -23.55
C TYR A 300 -46.51 -3.59 -22.40
N ASP A 301 -45.71 -4.59 -22.73
CA ASP A 301 -44.85 -5.25 -21.73
C ASP A 301 -43.77 -4.27 -21.25
N ILE A 302 -43.92 -3.80 -20.01
CA ILE A 302 -42.98 -2.90 -19.31
C ILE A 302 -41.81 -3.67 -18.68
N VAL A 303 -41.90 -5.00 -18.51
CA VAL A 303 -40.87 -5.77 -17.78
C VAL A 303 -39.55 -5.80 -18.54
N LYS A 304 -39.61 -5.85 -19.88
CA LYS A 304 -38.45 -5.77 -20.78
C LYS A 304 -37.67 -4.43 -20.70
N ASP A 305 -38.29 -3.38 -20.17
CA ASP A 305 -37.68 -2.06 -20.06
C ASP A 305 -36.90 -1.91 -18.75
N PHE A 306 -37.15 -2.78 -17.75
CA PHE A 306 -36.46 -2.72 -16.48
C PHE A 306 -34.97 -3.06 -16.63
N ARG A 307 -34.11 -2.24 -16.02
CA ARG A 307 -32.66 -2.40 -16.01
C ARG A 307 -32.23 -3.71 -15.34
N GLU A 308 -31.18 -4.34 -15.86
CA GLU A 308 -30.54 -5.49 -15.23
C GLU A 308 -29.88 -5.10 -13.89
N ASN A 309 -29.57 -6.08 -13.03
CA ASN A 309 -28.98 -5.83 -11.71
C ASN A 309 -27.59 -5.17 -11.83
N GLU A 310 -27.34 -4.14 -11.04
CA GLU A 310 -26.11 -3.36 -11.02
C GLU A 310 -25.42 -3.47 -9.64
N SER A 311 -24.24 -4.09 -9.61
CA SER A 311 -23.38 -4.09 -8.42
C SER A 311 -23.01 -2.66 -8.01
N ARG A 312 -22.97 -2.38 -6.71
CA ARG A 312 -22.54 -1.06 -6.20
C ARG A 312 -21.03 -0.91 -6.36
N SER A 313 -20.58 0.34 -6.34
CA SER A 313 -19.16 0.74 -6.19
C SER A 313 -18.45 -0.13 -5.15
N ARG A 314 -18.98 -0.16 -3.93
CA ARG A 314 -18.43 -0.92 -2.80
C ARG A 314 -18.47 -2.44 -3.00
N ASP A 315 -19.50 -2.98 -3.65
CA ASP A 315 -19.62 -4.42 -3.92
C ASP A 315 -18.60 -4.89 -4.98
N SER A 316 -18.21 -3.99 -5.89
CA SER A 316 -17.27 -4.28 -6.99
C SER A 316 -15.82 -3.94 -6.66
N GLU A 317 -15.60 -2.85 -5.92
CA GLU A 317 -14.29 -2.22 -5.71
C GLU A 317 -14.21 -1.59 -4.30
N PRO A 318 -14.28 -2.40 -3.22
CA PRO A 318 -14.43 -1.92 -1.86
C PRO A 318 -13.23 -1.12 -1.35
N TYR A 319 -11.99 -1.62 -1.52
CA TYR A 319 -10.79 -0.97 -0.96
C TYR A 319 -10.59 0.46 -1.47
N ILE A 320 -10.88 0.74 -2.75
CA ILE A 320 -10.82 2.10 -3.31
C ILE A 320 -12.04 2.92 -2.91
N THR A 321 -13.24 2.34 -2.87
CA THR A 321 -14.45 3.02 -2.40
C THR A 321 -14.25 3.58 -0.99
N ASP A 322 -13.89 2.72 -0.03
CA ASP A 322 -13.75 3.08 1.38
C ASP A 322 -12.60 4.07 1.63
N GLU A 323 -11.50 3.94 0.89
CA GLU A 323 -10.35 4.86 1.01
C GLU A 323 -10.64 6.23 0.37
N LEU A 324 -11.44 6.30 -0.70
CA LEU A 324 -11.91 7.56 -1.28
C LEU A 324 -12.96 8.23 -0.39
N GLU A 325 -13.94 7.51 0.15
CA GLU A 325 -14.91 8.05 1.12
C GLU A 325 -14.17 8.68 2.31
N LYS A 326 -13.23 7.94 2.90
CA LYS A 326 -12.43 8.36 4.06
C LYS A 326 -11.58 9.60 3.77
N ARG A 327 -10.93 9.69 2.60
CA ARG A 327 -10.12 10.85 2.22
C ARG A 327 -10.98 12.07 1.84
N ALA A 328 -12.10 11.86 1.15
CA ALA A 328 -13.07 12.92 0.88
C ALA A 328 -13.64 13.50 2.18
N ALA A 329 -14.02 12.66 3.15
CA ALA A 329 -14.47 13.10 4.46
C ALA A 329 -13.38 13.91 5.19
N ARG A 330 -12.12 13.45 5.24
CA ARG A 330 -11.02 14.22 5.85
C ARG A 330 -10.82 15.58 5.18
N ILE A 331 -10.94 15.68 3.85
CA ILE A 331 -10.76 16.94 3.09
C ILE A 331 -11.95 17.89 3.29
N ILE A 332 -13.19 17.39 3.20
CA ILE A 332 -14.38 18.21 3.44
C ILE A 332 -14.46 18.69 4.89
N MET A 333 -13.87 17.95 5.85
CA MET A 333 -13.70 18.43 7.23
C MET A 333 -12.89 19.72 7.30
N ASP A 334 -11.81 19.84 6.51
CA ASP A 334 -11.01 21.08 6.43
C ASP A 334 -11.76 22.18 5.68
N VAL A 335 -12.41 21.87 4.55
CA VAL A 335 -13.20 22.85 3.76
C VAL A 335 -14.34 23.46 4.58
N LEU A 336 -15.01 22.65 5.42
CA LEU A 336 -16.04 23.15 6.33
C LEU A 336 -15.45 24.01 7.45
N ALA A 337 -14.32 23.59 8.06
CA ALA A 337 -13.66 24.39 9.09
C ALA A 337 -13.16 25.75 8.54
N GLU A 338 -12.53 25.78 7.37
CA GLU A 338 -12.09 27.03 6.71
C GLU A 338 -13.28 27.95 6.39
N LYS A 339 -14.40 27.38 5.92
CA LYS A 339 -15.65 28.12 5.64
C LYS A 339 -16.24 28.79 6.88
N ASP A 340 -16.13 28.13 8.04
CA ASP A 340 -16.59 28.65 9.34
C ASP A 340 -15.52 29.50 10.06
N GLY A 341 -14.36 29.73 9.43
CA GLY A 341 -13.29 30.61 9.93
C GLY A 341 -12.33 29.96 10.94
N ILE A 342 -12.28 28.64 10.98
CA ILE A 342 -11.44 27.82 11.87
C ILE A 342 -10.21 27.33 11.09
N ASP A 343 -9.02 27.37 11.70
CA ASP A 343 -7.82 26.75 11.12
C ASP A 343 -7.95 25.21 11.17
N PRO A 344 -7.90 24.50 10.03
CA PRO A 344 -7.87 23.03 9.96
C PRO A 344 -7.00 22.32 11.00
N LYS A 345 -5.83 22.90 11.35
CA LYS A 345 -4.90 22.30 12.33
C LYS A 345 -5.46 22.27 13.75
N SER A 346 -6.35 23.20 14.09
CA SER A 346 -6.97 23.25 15.42
C SER A 346 -7.95 22.10 15.67
N LEU A 347 -8.40 21.41 14.62
CA LEU A 347 -9.17 20.16 14.73
C LEU A 347 -8.32 19.06 15.37
N GLU A 348 -7.05 18.95 14.97
CA GLU A 348 -6.11 17.92 15.46
C GLU A 348 -5.66 18.17 16.91
N GLU A 349 -5.83 19.40 17.42
CA GLU A 349 -5.59 19.77 18.82
C GLU A 349 -6.82 19.61 19.72
N ASN A 350 -8.03 19.41 19.16
CA ASN A 350 -9.28 19.43 19.92
C ASN A 350 -10.26 18.33 19.46
N ASN A 351 -10.21 17.17 20.12
CA ASN A 351 -11.06 16.00 19.84
C ASN A 351 -12.55 16.31 19.68
N LYS A 352 -13.12 17.27 20.43
CA LYS A 352 -14.56 17.60 20.32
C LYS A 352 -14.89 18.31 19.02
N LEU A 353 -14.01 19.20 18.58
CA LEU A 353 -14.15 19.93 17.33
C LEU A 353 -13.89 18.99 16.14
N TYR A 354 -12.93 18.07 16.29
CA TYR A 354 -12.75 16.95 15.36
C TYR A 354 -14.00 16.08 15.24
N GLU A 355 -14.58 15.63 16.35
CA GLU A 355 -15.81 14.82 16.38
C GLU A 355 -17.00 15.55 15.72
N GLU A 356 -17.17 16.84 16.01
CA GLU A 356 -18.21 17.69 15.41
C GLU A 356 -18.04 17.85 13.90
N TYR A 357 -16.86 18.28 13.43
CA TYR A 357 -16.61 18.48 12.00
C TYR A 357 -16.53 17.17 11.22
N ALA A 358 -16.10 16.05 11.82
CA ALA A 358 -16.14 14.74 11.17
C ALA A 358 -17.58 14.28 10.88
N ILE A 359 -18.52 14.50 11.81
CA ILE A 359 -19.94 14.19 11.60
C ILE A 359 -20.56 15.11 10.53
N LEU A 360 -20.19 16.39 10.50
CA LEU A 360 -20.62 17.32 9.45
C LEU A 360 -20.05 16.93 8.08
N ALA A 361 -18.77 16.53 8.03
CA ALA A 361 -18.08 16.17 6.81
C ALA A 361 -18.58 14.85 6.21
N ASP A 362 -18.78 13.79 7.01
CA ASP A 362 -19.37 12.53 6.52
C ASP A 362 -20.78 12.76 5.94
N ARG A 363 -21.63 13.51 6.67
CA ARG A 363 -22.96 13.87 6.17
C ARG A 363 -22.88 14.64 4.85
N ALA A 364 -22.07 15.68 4.78
CA ALA A 364 -21.89 16.48 3.57
C ALA A 364 -21.38 15.62 2.41
N VAL A 365 -20.40 14.74 2.68
CA VAL A 365 -19.82 13.82 1.70
C VAL A 365 -20.82 12.78 1.20
N ARG A 366 -21.85 12.41 1.98
CA ARG A 366 -22.96 11.55 1.55
C ARG A 366 -24.14 12.29 0.90
N SER A 367 -24.27 13.61 1.11
CA SER A 367 -25.53 14.35 0.90
C SER A 367 -25.47 15.64 0.09
N ASN A 368 -24.28 16.13 -0.30
CA ASN A 368 -24.13 17.42 -0.99
C ASN A 368 -23.77 17.28 -2.50
N GLY A 369 -23.98 16.10 -3.10
CA GLY A 369 -23.76 15.91 -4.55
C GLY A 369 -22.32 16.07 -5.02
N TYR A 370 -21.33 15.92 -4.14
CA TYR A 370 -19.93 16.18 -4.49
C TYR A 370 -19.42 15.25 -5.59
N ARG A 371 -18.56 15.77 -6.46
CA ARG A 371 -17.87 14.99 -7.49
C ARG A 371 -16.43 14.79 -7.03
N ILE A 372 -16.08 13.57 -6.64
CA ILE A 372 -14.81 13.23 -5.97
C ILE A 372 -13.87 12.59 -7.00
N HIS A 373 -12.89 13.35 -7.48
CA HIS A 373 -12.00 12.92 -8.57
C HIS A 373 -10.62 12.51 -8.03
N SER A 374 -10.26 11.24 -8.24
CA SER A 374 -9.04 10.64 -7.71
C SER A 374 -7.86 10.68 -8.69
N THR A 375 -6.68 10.28 -8.21
CA THR A 375 -5.45 10.09 -9.00
C THR A 375 -5.26 8.65 -9.48
N ILE A 376 -6.14 7.73 -9.07
CA ILE A 376 -5.99 6.30 -9.37
C ILE A 376 -6.26 6.03 -10.84
N ASN A 377 -5.29 5.45 -11.54
CA ASN A 377 -5.47 5.03 -12.92
C ASN A 377 -6.24 3.69 -12.96
N LYS A 378 -7.47 3.72 -13.51
CA LYS A 378 -8.38 2.56 -13.54
C LYS A 378 -7.75 1.31 -14.14
N GLU A 379 -7.09 1.44 -15.30
CA GLU A 379 -6.49 0.29 -16.00
C GLU A 379 -5.36 -0.33 -15.18
N LEU A 380 -4.49 0.50 -14.59
CA LEU A 380 -3.38 0.03 -13.75
C LEU A 380 -3.87 -0.65 -12.46
N TYR A 381 -4.86 -0.07 -11.79
CA TYR A 381 -5.44 -0.60 -10.55
C TYR A 381 -6.12 -1.96 -10.79
N LEU A 382 -6.99 -2.08 -11.80
CA LEU A 382 -7.60 -3.35 -12.18
C LEU A 382 -6.57 -4.40 -12.62
N ALA A 383 -5.48 -3.97 -13.28
CA ALA A 383 -4.39 -4.86 -13.64
C ALA A 383 -3.55 -5.30 -12.43
N HIS A 384 -3.35 -4.44 -11.42
CA HIS A 384 -2.69 -4.76 -10.15
C HIS A 384 -3.48 -5.79 -9.34
N GLU A 385 -4.79 -5.59 -9.17
CA GLU A 385 -5.66 -6.57 -8.50
C GLU A 385 -5.63 -7.93 -9.21
N LYS A 386 -5.81 -7.96 -10.54
CA LYS A 386 -5.69 -9.19 -11.33
C LYS A 386 -4.32 -9.87 -11.21
N ALA A 387 -3.24 -9.10 -11.08
CA ALA A 387 -1.89 -9.63 -10.88
C ALA A 387 -1.65 -10.12 -9.44
N LYS A 388 -2.30 -9.50 -8.44
CA LYS A 388 -2.39 -9.95 -7.05
C LYS A 388 -3.12 -11.29 -6.97
N ASP A 389 -4.27 -11.46 -7.64
CA ASP A 389 -5.05 -12.70 -7.64
C ASP A 389 -4.31 -13.86 -8.32
N ALA A 390 -3.64 -13.59 -9.45
CA ALA A 390 -2.86 -14.59 -10.17
C ALA A 390 -1.63 -15.11 -9.39
N TYR A 391 -1.18 -14.41 -8.33
CA TYR A 391 0.03 -14.76 -7.60
C TYR A 391 -0.21 -15.83 -6.52
N ALA A 392 -0.24 -17.11 -6.92
CA ALA A 392 -0.48 -18.23 -6.00
C ALA A 392 0.59 -18.47 -4.89
N ARG A 393 1.63 -17.63 -4.75
CA ARG A 393 2.82 -17.88 -3.90
C ARG A 393 2.94 -16.91 -2.72
N TYR A 394 1.82 -16.52 -2.10
CA TYR A 394 1.81 -15.68 -0.89
C TYR A 394 2.45 -16.38 0.33
N GLY A 395 2.14 -17.65 0.55
CA GLY A 395 2.67 -18.44 1.65
C GLY A 395 1.66 -19.44 2.21
N THR A 396 1.84 -19.82 3.47
CA THR A 396 0.98 -20.77 4.18
C THR A 396 -0.19 -20.02 4.82
N THR A 397 -1.44 -20.36 4.48
CA THR A 397 -2.59 -19.96 5.31
C THR A 397 -2.53 -20.72 6.63
N LEU A 398 -2.63 -20.00 7.75
CA LEU A 398 -2.71 -20.59 9.08
C LEU A 398 -4.18 -20.73 9.46
N SER A 399 -4.51 -21.69 10.32
CA SER A 399 -5.84 -21.76 10.94
C SER A 399 -5.68 -21.46 12.43
N VAL A 400 -6.46 -20.51 12.94
CA VAL A 400 -6.34 -19.96 14.31
C VAL A 400 -7.73 -19.91 14.98
N PRO A 401 -7.84 -20.01 16.32
CA PRO A 401 -9.14 -19.84 16.99
C PRO A 401 -9.75 -18.46 16.71
N SER A 402 -11.06 -18.40 16.49
CA SER A 402 -11.76 -17.11 16.31
C SER A 402 -11.87 -16.34 17.62
N GLU A 403 -11.83 -15.01 17.54
CA GLU A 403 -11.91 -14.14 18.73
C GLU A 403 -13.32 -14.08 19.34
N ASP A 404 -14.36 -14.49 18.59
CA ASP A 404 -15.76 -14.57 19.04
C ASP A 404 -16.00 -15.63 20.13
N GLY A 405 -15.04 -16.56 20.29
CA GLY A 405 -15.10 -17.65 21.28
C GLY A 405 -15.76 -18.95 20.80
N GLY A 406 -15.38 -20.05 21.46
CA GLY A 406 -15.76 -21.43 21.11
C GLY A 406 -14.75 -22.12 20.19
N ASP A 407 -14.99 -23.40 19.87
CA ASP A 407 -14.08 -24.25 19.10
C ASP A 407 -14.05 -23.94 17.58
N LYS A 408 -14.35 -22.69 17.18
CA LYS A 408 -14.32 -22.23 15.79
C LYS A 408 -12.93 -21.74 15.42
N MET A 409 -12.48 -22.09 14.22
CA MET A 409 -11.23 -21.62 13.63
C MET A 409 -11.53 -20.60 12.51
N LYS A 410 -10.80 -19.48 12.46
CA LYS A 410 -10.68 -18.56 11.31
C LYS A 410 -9.41 -18.91 10.55
N ASP A 411 -9.46 -18.84 9.23
CA ASP A 411 -8.26 -18.89 8.39
C ASP A 411 -7.57 -17.52 8.32
N LEU A 412 -6.27 -17.52 8.54
CA LEU A 412 -5.37 -16.37 8.60
C LEU A 412 -4.34 -16.51 7.46
N PRO A 413 -4.62 -15.99 6.26
CA PRO A 413 -3.71 -16.04 5.12
C PRO A 413 -2.55 -15.06 5.28
N VAL A 414 -1.49 -15.25 4.47
CA VAL A 414 -0.50 -14.20 4.26
C VAL A 414 -1.14 -13.09 3.43
N GLN A 415 -1.20 -11.90 4.02
CA GLN A 415 -1.70 -10.65 3.45
C GLN A 415 -0.67 -9.95 2.57
N VAL A 416 -1.12 -8.92 1.86
CA VAL A 416 -0.31 -8.08 0.97
C VAL A 416 -0.79 -6.64 1.04
N GLY A 417 0.15 -5.69 0.92
CA GLY A 417 -0.15 -4.28 0.71
C GLY A 417 0.83 -3.72 -0.31
N SER A 418 0.33 -3.01 -1.33
CA SER A 418 1.16 -2.40 -2.39
C SER A 418 0.77 -0.95 -2.60
N MET A 419 1.72 -0.09 -2.98
CA MET A 419 1.48 1.31 -3.30
C MET A 419 2.36 1.74 -4.48
N MET A 420 1.77 2.36 -5.51
CA MET A 420 2.44 2.91 -6.69
C MET A 420 2.26 4.43 -6.75
N MET A 421 3.37 5.16 -6.89
CA MET A 421 3.39 6.63 -6.79
C MET A 421 4.24 7.26 -7.91
N GLU A 422 3.80 8.39 -8.45
CA GLU A 422 4.62 9.26 -9.30
C GLU A 422 5.52 10.16 -8.43
N ASN A 423 6.84 10.05 -8.62
CA ASN A 423 7.83 10.64 -7.70
C ASN A 423 7.77 12.17 -7.61
N LYS A 424 7.45 12.84 -8.72
CA LYS A 424 7.52 14.31 -8.84
C LYS A 424 6.30 15.02 -8.27
N THR A 425 5.18 14.32 -8.16
CA THR A 425 3.87 14.91 -7.84
C THR A 425 3.29 14.33 -6.55
N GLY A 426 3.71 13.13 -6.12
CA GLY A 426 3.05 12.43 -5.02
C GLY A 426 1.72 11.77 -5.40
N ARG A 427 1.31 11.84 -6.68
CA ARG A 427 0.09 11.17 -7.16
C ARG A 427 0.18 9.67 -6.92
N ILE A 428 -0.78 9.13 -6.18
CA ILE A 428 -0.96 7.68 -6.04
C ILE A 428 -1.63 7.18 -7.33
N LEU A 429 -0.93 6.34 -8.08
CA LEU A 429 -1.39 5.85 -9.38
C LEU A 429 -2.21 4.55 -9.25
N SER A 430 -1.89 3.75 -8.24
CA SER A 430 -2.52 2.46 -7.93
C SER A 430 -2.07 1.99 -6.55
N PHE A 431 -2.86 1.12 -5.91
CA PHE A 431 -2.50 0.42 -4.68
C PHE A 431 -3.17 -0.96 -4.66
N VAL A 432 -2.73 -1.84 -3.76
CA VAL A 432 -3.37 -3.13 -3.46
C VAL A 432 -3.68 -3.14 -1.97
N GLY A 433 -4.96 -3.25 -1.62
CA GLY A 433 -5.45 -3.09 -0.24
C GLY A 433 -5.35 -4.33 0.63
N GLY A 434 -5.25 -5.52 0.05
CA GLY A 434 -5.20 -6.77 0.79
C GLY A 434 -5.15 -7.97 -0.15
N ARG A 435 -5.44 -9.17 0.36
CA ARG A 435 -5.66 -10.34 -0.50
C ARG A 435 -7.04 -10.32 -1.15
N ASP A 436 -8.05 -10.12 -0.32
CA ASP A 436 -9.47 -10.27 -0.61
C ASP A 436 -10.22 -9.52 0.50
N PHE A 437 -11.15 -8.64 0.13
CA PHE A 437 -11.87 -7.79 1.07
C PHE A 437 -12.83 -8.60 1.95
N GLU A 438 -13.41 -9.68 1.42
CA GLU A 438 -14.32 -10.58 2.16
C GLU A 438 -13.60 -11.40 3.24
N ILE A 439 -12.26 -11.43 3.21
CA ILE A 439 -11.43 -12.07 4.25
C ILE A 439 -10.99 -11.04 5.31
N GLU A 440 -10.67 -9.82 4.87
CA GLU A 440 -10.14 -8.74 5.72
C GLU A 440 -10.35 -7.35 5.08
N GLU A 441 -11.22 -6.54 5.69
CA GLU A 441 -11.56 -5.19 5.23
C GLU A 441 -10.39 -4.18 5.39
N LEU A 442 -9.39 -4.49 6.23
CA LEU A 442 -8.26 -3.61 6.52
C LEU A 442 -7.42 -3.33 5.26
N ASN A 443 -7.42 -2.08 4.79
CA ASN A 443 -6.54 -1.63 3.70
C ASN A 443 -5.07 -1.58 4.18
N HIS A 444 -4.31 -2.61 3.81
CA HIS A 444 -2.91 -2.81 4.15
C HIS A 444 -1.94 -1.80 3.52
N ALA A 445 -2.31 -1.14 2.42
CA ALA A 445 -1.45 -0.13 1.82
C ALA A 445 -1.39 1.15 2.66
N THR A 446 -2.52 1.55 3.24
CA THR A 446 -2.71 2.87 3.89
C THR A 446 -2.86 2.78 5.42
N GLN A 447 -3.34 1.65 5.96
CA GLN A 447 -3.79 1.55 7.36
C GLN A 447 -2.99 0.55 8.22
N ALA A 448 -2.36 -0.46 7.61
CA ALA A 448 -1.52 -1.42 8.33
C ALA A 448 -0.14 -0.85 8.64
N TYR A 449 0.00 -0.22 9.81
CA TYR A 449 1.29 0.18 10.36
C TYR A 449 2.08 -1.06 10.80
N ARG A 450 3.31 -1.21 10.29
CA ARG A 450 4.17 -2.38 10.52
C ARG A 450 5.62 -1.96 10.67
N SER A 451 6.44 -2.77 11.35
CA SER A 451 7.88 -2.49 11.41
C SER A 451 8.50 -2.58 10.02
N ILE A 452 9.11 -1.48 9.57
CA ILE A 452 9.66 -1.38 8.20
C ILE A 452 11.00 -2.15 8.05
N GLY A 453 11.59 -2.56 9.18
CA GLY A 453 12.83 -3.34 9.23
C GLY A 453 13.99 -2.69 8.46
N SER A 454 14.75 -3.50 7.72
CA SER A 454 15.92 -3.04 6.95
C SER A 454 15.65 -2.02 5.82
N THR A 455 14.40 -1.66 5.51
CA THR A 455 14.12 -0.51 4.61
C THR A 455 14.34 0.84 5.29
N VAL A 456 14.49 0.89 6.62
CA VAL A 456 14.88 2.12 7.33
C VAL A 456 16.32 2.56 7.00
N LYS A 457 17.18 1.63 6.59
CA LYS A 457 18.64 1.86 6.49
C LYS A 457 19.02 3.01 5.54
N PRO A 458 18.46 3.13 4.32
CA PRO A 458 18.71 4.29 3.46
C PRO A 458 18.25 5.60 4.11
N LEU A 459 17.05 5.60 4.69
CA LEU A 459 16.36 6.83 5.12
C LEU A 459 16.88 7.39 6.46
N LEU A 460 17.37 6.52 7.35
CA LEU A 460 17.82 6.87 8.70
C LEU A 460 19.34 6.78 8.91
N VAL A 461 20.04 5.99 8.10
CA VAL A 461 21.47 5.68 8.33
C VAL A 461 22.34 6.17 7.18
N TYR A 462 22.17 5.61 5.98
CA TYR A 462 23.09 5.87 4.88
C TYR A 462 22.86 7.24 4.21
N GLY A 463 21.61 7.64 3.98
CA GLY A 463 21.24 8.97 3.48
C GLY A 463 21.71 10.09 4.42
N PRO A 464 21.31 10.08 5.71
CA PRO A 464 21.80 11.04 6.69
C PRO A 464 23.34 11.02 6.85
N ALA A 465 24.01 9.87 6.78
CA ALA A 465 25.49 9.83 6.85
C ALA A 465 26.19 10.38 5.59
N LEU A 466 25.54 10.35 4.43
CA LEU A 466 25.99 11.03 3.21
C LEU A 466 25.81 12.56 3.33
N ASP A 467 24.63 13.02 3.76
CA ASP A 467 24.30 14.46 3.86
C ASP A 467 25.10 15.16 4.97
N LEU A 468 25.28 14.49 6.12
CA LEU A 468 26.14 14.95 7.22
C LEU A 468 27.64 14.76 6.93
N GLY A 469 28.02 14.37 5.70
CA GLY A 469 29.41 14.27 5.25
C GLY A 469 30.27 13.25 6.01
N THR A 470 29.65 12.23 6.61
CA THR A 470 30.34 11.16 7.37
C THR A 470 30.87 10.07 6.43
N ILE A 471 30.21 9.84 5.29
CA ILE A 471 30.65 8.93 4.22
C ILE A 471 30.41 9.52 2.82
N GLY A 472 31.17 9.03 1.84
CA GLY A 472 30.75 8.89 0.43
C GLY A 472 30.49 7.41 0.08
N ALA A 473 29.91 7.11 -1.09
CA ALA A 473 29.35 5.79 -1.42
C ALA A 473 30.31 4.59 -1.24
N GLY A 474 31.58 4.76 -1.59
CA GLY A 474 32.60 3.71 -1.49
C GLY A 474 33.30 3.63 -0.14
N SER A 475 32.95 4.49 0.82
CA SER A 475 33.72 4.67 2.06
C SER A 475 33.71 3.40 2.93
N PRO A 476 34.80 3.13 3.66
CA PRO A 476 34.91 1.91 4.45
C PRO A 476 33.98 1.94 5.68
N VAL A 477 33.24 0.86 5.86
CA VAL A 477 32.40 0.57 7.03
C VAL A 477 32.73 -0.84 7.57
N VAL A 478 32.40 -1.10 8.84
CA VAL A 478 32.93 -2.28 9.57
C VAL A 478 31.84 -3.25 10.00
N ASP A 479 31.88 -4.43 9.40
CA ASP A 479 31.07 -5.62 9.70
C ASP A 479 31.79 -6.57 10.67
N VAL A 480 31.96 -6.10 11.91
CA VAL A 480 32.58 -6.84 13.03
C VAL A 480 31.70 -6.71 14.27
N LYS A 481 31.47 -7.83 14.98
CA LYS A 481 30.60 -7.87 16.15
C LYS A 481 31.14 -7.05 17.31
N PHE A 482 30.21 -6.50 18.08
CA PHE A 482 30.42 -5.69 19.26
C PHE A 482 29.35 -6.02 20.31
N LYS A 483 29.41 -5.36 21.47
CA LYS A 483 28.35 -5.39 22.48
C LYS A 483 27.93 -3.97 22.82
N LEU A 484 26.63 -3.76 23.02
CA LEU A 484 26.08 -2.52 23.56
C LEU A 484 26.18 -2.52 25.10
N ALA A 485 25.99 -1.35 25.71
CA ALA A 485 26.12 -1.14 27.16
C ALA A 485 25.04 -1.85 27.99
N ASP A 486 23.91 -2.20 27.38
CA ASP A 486 22.83 -3.04 27.93
C ASP A 486 23.15 -4.56 27.88
N GLY A 487 24.29 -4.94 27.26
CA GLY A 487 24.70 -6.32 27.04
C GLY A 487 24.23 -6.93 25.71
N TYR A 488 23.37 -6.24 24.94
CA TYR A 488 22.91 -6.72 23.64
C TYR A 488 24.09 -6.91 22.68
N SER A 489 24.09 -8.06 22.00
CA SER A 489 25.15 -8.48 21.09
C SER A 489 24.54 -8.66 19.69
N PRO A 490 24.47 -7.58 18.88
CA PRO A 490 23.84 -7.63 17.56
C PRO A 490 24.53 -8.59 16.59
N ALA A 491 23.78 -9.01 15.58
CA ALA A 491 24.26 -9.90 14.52
C ALA A 491 23.65 -9.53 13.16
N ASN A 492 24.29 -10.00 12.09
CA ASN A 492 23.73 -10.00 10.74
C ASN A 492 22.65 -11.09 10.60
N PHE A 493 21.85 -11.01 9.52
CA PHE A 493 20.78 -11.98 9.24
C PHE A 493 21.28 -13.44 9.25
N ILE A 494 22.51 -13.68 8.79
CA ILE A 494 23.27 -14.90 9.07
C ILE A 494 24.12 -14.64 10.32
N PRO A 495 23.82 -15.22 11.50
CA PRO A 495 24.45 -14.79 12.76
C PRO A 495 25.95 -15.10 12.86
N SER A 496 26.44 -16.06 12.07
CA SER A 496 27.86 -16.39 11.94
C SER A 496 28.64 -15.41 11.05
N SER A 497 27.97 -14.59 10.23
CA SER A 497 28.62 -13.69 9.26
C SER A 497 29.25 -12.45 9.92
N GLU A 498 30.53 -12.27 9.66
CA GLU A 498 31.33 -11.06 9.90
C GLU A 498 32.30 -10.91 8.71
N GLN A 499 32.09 -9.92 7.85
CA GLN A 499 32.90 -9.68 6.65
C GLN A 499 34.11 -8.77 6.91
N GLY A 500 34.25 -8.21 8.11
CA GLY A 500 35.32 -7.26 8.42
C GLY A 500 35.05 -5.91 7.76
N ILE A 501 36.05 -5.31 7.13
CA ILE A 501 35.90 -4.03 6.46
C ILE A 501 35.37 -4.18 5.01
N MET A 502 34.36 -3.38 4.66
CA MET A 502 33.68 -3.38 3.37
C MET A 502 33.29 -1.94 2.96
N SER A 503 32.87 -1.69 1.73
CA SER A 503 32.37 -0.34 1.37
C SER A 503 30.94 -0.13 1.85
N ALA A 504 30.53 1.14 2.02
CA ALA A 504 29.17 1.49 2.39
C ALA A 504 28.15 0.97 1.35
N ARG A 505 28.47 1.03 0.05
CA ARG A 505 27.64 0.43 -1.00
C ARG A 505 27.56 -1.11 -0.88
N ASP A 506 28.67 -1.82 -0.64
CA ASP A 506 28.64 -3.28 -0.40
C ASP A 506 27.71 -3.62 0.79
N ALA A 507 27.78 -2.84 1.87
CA ALA A 507 27.06 -3.07 3.11
C ALA A 507 25.56 -2.80 2.97
N LEU A 508 25.19 -1.77 2.19
CA LEU A 508 23.80 -1.44 1.89
C LEU A 508 23.17 -2.43 0.91
N ALA A 509 23.88 -2.78 -0.17
CA ALA A 509 23.48 -3.77 -1.17
C ALA A 509 23.15 -5.13 -0.55
N GLN A 510 24.04 -5.59 0.35
CA GLN A 510 23.89 -6.84 1.11
C GLN A 510 23.04 -6.70 2.39
N SER A 511 22.52 -5.50 2.68
CA SER A 511 21.65 -5.22 3.83
C SER A 511 22.24 -5.59 5.20
N GLN A 512 23.56 -5.49 5.39
CA GLN A 512 24.22 -5.89 6.64
C GLN A 512 23.75 -5.04 7.84
N ASN A 513 23.81 -5.62 9.05
CA ASN A 513 23.30 -5.00 10.28
C ASN A 513 24.40 -4.29 11.06
N LEU A 514 25.57 -4.93 11.24
CA LEU A 514 26.65 -4.38 12.06
C LEU A 514 27.21 -3.05 11.52
N PRO A 515 27.40 -2.86 10.20
CA PRO A 515 27.83 -1.57 9.66
C PRO A 515 26.77 -0.48 9.83
N ALA A 516 25.49 -0.82 9.66
CA ALA A 516 24.38 0.14 9.78
C ALA A 516 24.22 0.62 11.23
N LEU A 517 24.23 -0.29 12.21
CA LEU A 517 24.24 0.06 13.63
C LEU A 517 25.43 0.96 14.00
N ARG A 518 26.62 0.59 13.52
CA ARG A 518 27.86 1.32 13.80
C ARG A 518 27.85 2.72 13.21
N LEU A 519 27.43 2.87 11.95
CA LEU A 519 27.32 4.14 11.25
C LEU A 519 26.25 5.04 11.89
N PHE A 520 25.08 4.49 12.23
CA PHE A 520 24.06 5.21 13.00
C PHE A 520 24.63 5.73 14.33
N GLY A 521 25.37 4.89 15.08
CA GLY A 521 26.06 5.29 16.31
C GLY A 521 27.14 6.37 16.14
N GLN A 522 27.64 6.61 14.92
CA GLN A 522 28.57 7.72 14.62
C GLN A 522 27.83 9.04 14.33
N ILE A 523 26.61 8.99 13.78
CA ILE A 523 25.81 10.17 13.44
C ILE A 523 24.70 10.51 14.45
N ARG A 524 24.37 9.62 15.39
CA ARG A 524 23.21 9.70 16.30
C ARG A 524 23.04 11.04 17.01
N GLU A 525 24.13 11.65 17.47
CA GLU A 525 24.09 12.93 18.20
C GLU A 525 23.70 14.13 17.30
N GLN A 526 23.57 13.92 15.99
CA GLN A 526 23.10 14.89 14.99
C GLN A 526 21.60 14.69 14.65
N MET A 527 20.85 13.94 15.48
CA MET A 527 19.41 13.65 15.36
C MET A 527 18.97 13.15 13.96
N PRO A 528 19.59 12.10 13.39
CA PRO A 528 19.21 11.55 12.09
C PRO A 528 17.75 11.04 12.02
N ILE A 529 17.11 10.77 13.17
CA ILE A 529 15.67 10.45 13.22
C ILE A 529 14.80 11.54 12.58
N ASN A 530 15.25 12.79 12.59
CA ASN A 530 14.50 13.93 12.08
C ASN A 530 14.39 13.89 10.54
N TYR A 531 15.20 13.10 9.83
CA TYR A 531 14.98 12.84 8.40
C TYR A 531 13.71 12.00 8.16
N LEU A 532 13.43 10.98 9.00
CA LEU A 532 12.19 10.20 8.91
C LEU A 532 10.95 11.04 9.30
N ILE A 533 11.06 11.80 10.40
CA ILE A 533 9.95 12.66 10.86
C ILE A 533 9.64 13.72 9.80
N ASN A 534 10.66 14.37 9.23
CA ASN A 534 10.45 15.33 8.14
C ASN A 534 10.00 14.68 6.83
N ALA A 535 10.31 13.40 6.60
CA ALA A 535 9.79 12.56 5.52
C ALA A 535 8.37 12.02 5.77
N GLY A 536 7.69 12.41 6.85
CA GLY A 536 6.25 12.17 7.05
C GLY A 536 5.87 10.84 7.70
N PHE A 537 6.79 10.12 8.34
CA PHE A 537 6.46 8.89 9.08
C PHE A 537 5.74 9.20 10.40
N SER A 538 4.42 9.10 10.42
CA SER A 538 3.52 9.57 11.49
C SER A 538 3.68 8.86 12.84
N LYS A 539 4.26 7.65 12.87
CA LYS A 539 4.51 6.88 14.10
C LYS A 539 5.92 7.05 14.67
N VAL A 540 6.82 7.74 13.95
CA VAL A 540 8.20 7.96 14.38
C VAL A 540 8.29 9.17 15.31
N LYS A 541 9.08 9.03 16.39
CA LYS A 541 9.27 10.08 17.40
C LYS A 541 10.75 10.33 17.66
N GLU A 542 11.09 11.49 18.20
CA GLU A 542 12.49 11.87 18.44
C GLU A 542 13.20 10.94 19.44
N GLU A 543 12.47 10.37 20.41
CA GLU A 543 13.04 9.46 21.41
C GLU A 543 13.59 8.17 20.78
N SER A 544 13.05 7.74 19.64
CA SER A 544 13.55 6.57 18.91
C SER A 544 15.02 6.73 18.50
N ASN A 545 15.55 7.95 18.36
CA ASN A 545 16.95 8.19 18.03
C ASN A 545 17.93 7.56 19.03
N TYR A 546 17.55 7.47 20.31
CA TYR A 546 18.47 7.05 21.36
C TYR A 546 18.69 5.53 21.41
N TYR A 547 17.81 4.74 20.78
CA TYR A 547 17.84 3.27 20.75
C TYR A 547 18.59 2.76 19.51
N PRO A 548 19.74 2.07 19.63
CA PRO A 548 20.50 1.64 18.46
C PRO A 548 19.73 0.69 17.52
N ALA A 549 18.77 -0.10 18.03
CA ALA A 549 17.93 -1.00 17.24
C ALA A 549 17.09 -0.28 16.17
N THR A 550 16.82 1.02 16.34
CA THR A 550 16.07 1.86 15.40
C THR A 550 16.78 1.97 14.04
N ALA A 551 18.11 1.87 13.99
CA ALA A 551 18.89 1.75 12.75
C ALA A 551 18.58 0.48 11.91
N LEU A 552 17.86 -0.49 12.48
CA LEU A 552 17.42 -1.73 11.84
C LEU A 552 15.90 -1.85 11.72
N GLY A 553 15.13 -0.84 12.17
CA GLY A 553 13.67 -0.81 12.16
C GLY A 553 13.01 -1.09 13.52
N GLY A 554 13.78 -1.28 14.60
CA GLY A 554 13.25 -1.48 15.94
C GLY A 554 12.63 -0.19 16.50
N GLY A 555 11.32 -0.21 16.80
CA GLY A 555 10.58 1.00 17.18
C GLY A 555 10.42 2.02 16.04
N VAL A 556 10.44 1.53 14.79
CA VAL A 556 10.13 2.30 13.58
C VAL A 556 9.06 1.55 12.80
N GLU A 557 7.85 2.07 12.85
CA GLU A 557 6.68 1.56 12.15
C GLU A 557 6.24 2.55 11.07
N GLY A 558 5.63 2.04 10.02
CA GLY A 558 4.99 2.84 8.99
C GLY A 558 4.05 2.02 8.11
N SER A 559 3.22 2.70 7.33
CA SER A 559 2.39 2.07 6.29
C SER A 559 3.18 1.85 4.98
N VAL A 560 2.59 1.13 4.01
CA VAL A 560 3.19 1.01 2.67
C VAL A 560 3.22 2.37 1.97
N GLU A 561 2.21 3.23 2.19
CA GLU A 561 2.15 4.61 1.69
C GLU A 561 3.30 5.50 2.21
N GLU A 562 3.49 5.56 3.54
CA GLU A 562 4.58 6.34 4.15
C GLU A 562 5.95 5.85 3.65
N LEU A 563 6.15 4.53 3.62
CA LEU A 563 7.41 3.95 3.17
C LEU A 563 7.65 4.20 1.67
N THR A 564 6.61 4.17 0.85
CA THR A 564 6.68 4.51 -0.58
C THR A 564 7.00 6.00 -0.76
N SER A 565 6.37 6.90 0.00
CA SER A 565 6.67 8.35 -0.02
C SER A 565 8.11 8.65 0.41
N GLY A 566 8.62 7.95 1.43
CA GLY A 566 10.01 8.07 1.88
C GLY A 566 11.04 7.69 0.82
N TYR A 567 10.73 6.73 -0.06
CA TYR A 567 11.60 6.36 -1.19
C TYR A 567 11.37 7.25 -2.42
N ALA A 568 10.13 7.67 -2.69
CA ALA A 568 9.81 8.66 -3.72
C ALA A 568 10.52 9.99 -3.46
N THR A 569 10.67 10.38 -2.19
CA THR A 569 11.49 11.53 -1.74
C THR A 569 12.95 11.42 -2.21
N VAL A 570 13.57 10.24 -2.12
CA VAL A 570 14.94 10.01 -2.63
C VAL A 570 14.95 10.03 -4.17
N ALA A 571 13.96 9.38 -4.80
CA ALA A 571 13.81 9.33 -6.25
C ALA A 571 13.64 10.73 -6.89
N ASN A 572 12.91 11.63 -6.21
CA ASN A 572 12.67 13.02 -6.60
C ASN A 572 13.84 13.95 -6.19
N GLY A 573 15.08 13.43 -6.21
CA GLY A 573 16.28 14.23 -5.93
C GLY A 573 16.36 14.78 -4.51
N GLY A 574 15.78 14.09 -3.53
CA GLY A 574 15.81 14.48 -2.11
C GLY A 574 14.62 15.33 -1.65
N LYS A 575 13.69 15.65 -2.56
CA LYS A 575 12.50 16.45 -2.27
C LYS A 575 11.27 15.59 -2.00
N LYS A 576 10.70 15.71 -0.81
CA LYS A 576 9.40 15.15 -0.46
C LYS A 576 8.29 15.94 -1.17
N VAL A 577 7.27 15.22 -1.60
CA VAL A 577 5.91 15.73 -1.81
C VAL A 577 4.96 14.91 -0.92
N GLU A 578 3.81 15.47 -0.53
CA GLU A 578 2.78 14.70 0.17
C GLU A 578 2.11 13.70 -0.78
N PRO A 579 1.95 12.42 -0.38
CA PRO A 579 1.23 11.45 -1.19
C PRO A 579 -0.26 11.80 -1.20
N TYR A 580 -0.90 11.74 -2.37
CA TYR A 580 -2.32 12.09 -2.47
C TYR A 580 -3.09 11.17 -3.43
N MET A 581 -4.36 10.93 -3.07
CA MET A 581 -5.30 10.11 -3.84
C MET A 581 -6.47 10.93 -4.40
N ILE A 582 -6.83 12.06 -3.79
CA ILE A 582 -7.89 12.97 -4.28
C ILE A 582 -7.23 14.13 -5.03
N GLN A 583 -7.47 14.22 -6.34
CA GLN A 583 -6.97 15.32 -7.17
C GLN A 583 -7.80 16.58 -6.96
N ARG A 584 -9.13 16.45 -6.98
CA ARG A 584 -10.07 17.56 -6.79
C ARG A 584 -11.43 17.07 -6.29
N ILE A 585 -12.19 17.97 -5.67
CA ILE A 585 -13.61 17.78 -5.34
C ILE A 585 -14.39 18.97 -5.91
N GLU A 586 -15.47 18.70 -6.64
CA GLU A 586 -16.46 19.71 -7.06
C GLU A 586 -17.74 19.59 -6.22
N ASP A 587 -18.51 20.68 -6.12
CA ASP A 587 -19.91 20.65 -5.72
C ASP A 587 -20.87 20.22 -6.85
N ALA A 588 -22.16 20.13 -6.54
CA ALA A 588 -23.20 19.73 -7.49
C ALA A 588 -23.31 20.66 -8.72
N ASP A 589 -23.03 21.97 -8.52
CA ASP A 589 -22.96 22.97 -9.59
C ASP A 589 -21.71 22.83 -10.48
N GLY A 590 -20.71 22.05 -10.05
CA GLY A 590 -19.43 21.85 -10.74
C GLY A 590 -18.35 22.87 -10.36
N ASN A 591 -18.50 23.62 -9.27
CA ASN A 591 -17.43 24.48 -8.75
C ASN A 591 -16.39 23.64 -8.01
N VAL A 592 -15.12 23.83 -8.31
CA VAL A 592 -14.01 23.15 -7.60
C VAL A 592 -13.85 23.73 -6.19
N ILE A 593 -14.31 22.99 -5.18
CA ILE A 593 -14.20 23.36 -3.76
C ILE A 593 -12.88 22.89 -3.13
N PHE A 594 -12.22 21.88 -3.72
CA PHE A 594 -10.88 21.43 -3.35
C PHE A 594 -10.08 21.04 -4.59
N GLU A 595 -8.80 21.39 -4.63
CA GLU A 595 -7.82 20.86 -5.58
C GLU A 595 -6.46 20.69 -4.88
N HIS A 596 -5.83 19.52 -5.06
CA HIS A 596 -4.54 19.23 -4.45
C HIS A 596 -3.41 20.09 -5.06
N LYS A 597 -2.65 20.76 -4.20
CA LYS A 597 -1.53 21.64 -4.58
C LYS A 597 -0.20 21.00 -4.17
N VAL A 598 0.53 20.50 -5.17
CA VAL A 598 1.87 19.93 -5.01
C VAL A 598 2.81 20.92 -4.33
N ALA A 599 3.35 20.52 -3.17
CA ALA A 599 4.35 21.28 -2.43
C ALA A 599 5.61 20.43 -2.23
N GLU A 600 6.77 20.97 -2.62
CA GLU A 600 8.07 20.33 -2.42
C GLU A 600 8.70 20.73 -1.07
N LYS A 601 9.27 19.76 -0.36
CA LYS A 601 10.08 19.97 0.86
C LYS A 601 11.40 19.22 0.72
N GLU A 602 12.54 19.92 0.76
CA GLU A 602 13.85 19.27 0.71
C GLU A 602 14.12 18.51 2.03
N ILE A 603 14.47 17.22 1.91
CA ILE A 603 14.81 16.30 3.02
C ILE A 603 16.28 15.87 2.94
N TYR A 604 16.81 15.74 1.72
CA TYR A 604 18.21 15.51 1.44
C TYR A 604 18.69 16.47 0.37
N THR A 605 19.97 16.86 0.39
CA THR A 605 20.54 17.59 -0.76
C THR A 605 20.48 16.73 -2.03
N PRO A 606 20.27 17.32 -3.23
CA PRO A 606 20.19 16.54 -4.48
C PRO A 606 21.43 15.68 -4.76
N GLN A 607 22.60 16.11 -4.31
CA GLN A 607 23.84 15.36 -4.40
C GLN A 607 23.78 14.09 -3.55
N THR A 608 23.32 14.20 -2.30
CA THR A 608 23.12 13.05 -1.41
C THR A 608 22.06 12.10 -1.93
N ALA A 609 20.92 12.61 -2.42
CA ALA A 609 19.86 11.79 -3.00
C ALA A 609 20.40 10.97 -4.19
N TYR A 610 21.09 11.61 -5.14
CA TYR A 610 21.70 10.91 -6.28
C TYR A 610 22.73 9.84 -5.85
N ILE A 611 23.59 10.15 -4.88
CA ILE A 611 24.60 9.19 -4.39
C ILE A 611 23.94 8.02 -3.66
N LEU A 612 22.88 8.28 -2.87
CA LEU A 612 22.11 7.23 -2.20
C LEU A 612 21.39 6.33 -3.23
N THR A 613 20.78 6.93 -4.27
CA THR A 613 20.22 6.18 -5.40
C THR A 613 21.26 5.32 -6.10
N ASP A 614 22.47 5.84 -6.33
CA ASP A 614 23.55 5.06 -6.95
C ASP A 614 24.00 3.86 -6.09
N MET A 615 24.06 4.02 -4.77
CA MET A 615 24.29 2.89 -3.84
C MET A 615 23.11 1.91 -3.80
N LEU A 616 21.89 2.36 -4.06
CA LEU A 616 20.68 1.55 -4.07
C LEU A 616 20.44 0.80 -5.40
N ARG A 617 21.11 1.20 -6.49
CA ARG A 617 21.21 0.37 -7.72
C ARG A 617 21.88 -0.97 -7.43
N ASP A 618 22.90 -1.00 -6.58
CA ASP A 618 23.65 -2.23 -6.26
C ASP A 618 22.78 -3.32 -5.60
N VAL A 619 21.68 -2.92 -4.96
CA VAL A 619 20.67 -3.82 -4.37
C VAL A 619 19.92 -4.60 -5.47
N PHE A 620 19.75 -4.00 -6.67
CA PHE A 620 19.06 -4.59 -7.83
C PHE A 620 20.02 -5.20 -8.86
N THR A 621 21.28 -4.76 -8.92
CA THR A 621 22.19 -5.08 -10.04
C THR A 621 23.33 -6.04 -9.70
N THR A 622 23.69 -6.21 -8.42
CA THR A 622 24.81 -7.10 -8.03
C THR A 622 24.36 -8.50 -7.64
N ASP A 623 25.23 -9.51 -7.80
CA ASP A 623 24.97 -10.91 -7.40
C ASP A 623 24.62 -11.09 -5.92
N ARG A 624 24.98 -10.11 -5.07
CA ARG A 624 24.69 -10.10 -3.62
C ARG A 624 23.65 -9.04 -3.22
N GLY A 625 23.07 -8.32 -4.18
CA GLY A 625 22.03 -7.32 -3.94
C GLY A 625 20.71 -7.99 -3.55
N THR A 626 20.09 -7.54 -2.46
CA THR A 626 18.92 -8.25 -1.90
C THR A 626 17.63 -8.15 -2.73
N ALA A 627 17.62 -7.37 -3.82
CA ALA A 627 16.52 -7.27 -4.80
C ALA A 627 16.93 -7.72 -6.21
N ASN A 628 18.10 -8.35 -6.40
CA ASN A 628 18.58 -8.74 -7.72
C ASN A 628 17.67 -9.75 -8.45
N ARG A 629 16.93 -10.56 -7.68
CA ARG A 629 15.91 -11.48 -8.21
C ARG A 629 14.67 -10.76 -8.74
N ALA A 630 14.26 -9.64 -8.14
CA ALA A 630 13.17 -8.84 -8.68
C ALA A 630 13.58 -8.27 -10.05
N ASN A 631 14.79 -7.72 -10.14
CA ASN A 631 15.36 -7.20 -11.39
C ASN A 631 15.45 -8.29 -12.48
N SER A 632 15.94 -9.49 -12.14
CA SER A 632 16.07 -10.60 -13.11
C SER A 632 14.75 -11.25 -13.55
N LEU A 633 13.62 -10.84 -12.94
CA LEU A 633 12.26 -11.26 -13.30
C LEU A 633 11.50 -10.17 -14.08
N LEU A 634 12.10 -9.01 -14.35
CA LEU A 634 11.49 -7.99 -15.20
C LEU A 634 11.56 -8.40 -16.68
N ASN A 635 10.48 -8.15 -17.42
CA ASN A 635 10.41 -8.33 -18.88
C ASN A 635 10.93 -7.10 -19.66
N PHE A 636 11.41 -6.09 -18.94
CA PHE A 636 11.97 -4.84 -19.44
C PHE A 636 13.17 -4.42 -18.61
N SER A 637 13.92 -3.41 -19.08
CA SER A 637 15.06 -2.84 -18.36
C SER A 637 14.79 -1.38 -18.04
N GLY A 638 15.22 -0.92 -16.86
CA GLY A 638 15.14 0.47 -16.42
C GLY A 638 16.16 0.79 -15.32
N ASP A 639 16.37 2.08 -15.06
CA ASP A 639 17.31 2.57 -14.04
C ASP A 639 16.72 2.40 -12.62
N PHE A 640 16.63 1.15 -12.16
CA PHE A 640 16.03 0.80 -10.88
C PHE A 640 17.02 0.87 -9.71
N ALA A 641 16.56 1.47 -8.62
CA ALA A 641 17.17 1.47 -7.31
C ALA A 641 16.13 1.11 -6.25
N GLY A 642 16.53 0.66 -5.06
CA GLY A 642 15.58 0.38 -4.00
C GLY A 642 16.13 -0.52 -2.90
N LYS A 643 15.26 -1.02 -2.03
CA LYS A 643 15.66 -1.76 -0.83
C LYS A 643 14.62 -2.80 -0.39
N THR A 644 15.09 -3.98 -0.01
CA THR A 644 14.27 -4.94 0.75
C THR A 644 14.30 -4.70 2.26
N GLY A 645 13.20 -5.02 2.92
CA GLY A 645 13.05 -5.12 4.37
C GLY A 645 12.75 -6.55 4.81
N THR A 646 13.11 -6.86 6.04
CA THR A 646 12.75 -8.09 6.75
C THR A 646 12.80 -7.76 8.23
N THR A 647 11.77 -8.12 8.99
CA THR A 647 11.68 -7.88 10.44
C THR A 647 12.19 -9.08 11.25
N GLN A 648 12.30 -8.91 12.57
CA GLN A 648 12.75 -9.98 13.47
C GLN A 648 11.76 -11.16 13.40
N ASN A 649 12.30 -12.39 13.30
CA ASN A 649 11.53 -13.62 13.07
C ASN A 649 10.68 -13.59 11.79
N THR A 650 11.04 -12.76 10.80
CA THR A 650 10.41 -12.74 9.47
C THR A 650 8.87 -12.60 9.52
N LYS A 651 8.36 -11.76 10.42
CA LYS A 651 6.92 -11.42 10.47
C LYS A 651 6.48 -10.69 9.20
N ASP A 652 7.33 -9.77 8.75
CA ASP A 652 7.13 -8.87 7.62
C ASP A 652 8.31 -9.00 6.66
N VAL A 653 8.00 -8.96 5.36
CA VAL A 653 8.99 -8.73 4.31
C VAL A 653 8.53 -7.61 3.39
N TRP A 654 9.50 -6.79 2.98
CA TRP A 654 9.24 -5.59 2.20
C TRP A 654 10.15 -5.57 0.96
N LEU A 655 9.67 -4.96 -0.12
CA LEU A 655 10.51 -4.45 -1.20
C LEU A 655 9.94 -3.13 -1.70
N VAL A 656 10.75 -2.07 -1.59
CA VAL A 656 10.46 -0.79 -2.24
C VAL A 656 11.48 -0.59 -3.35
N GLY A 657 11.01 -0.36 -4.57
CA GLY A 657 11.84 -0.16 -5.74
C GLY A 657 11.31 1.01 -6.57
N TYR A 658 12.23 1.78 -7.13
CA TYR A 658 11.93 3.03 -7.82
C TYR A 658 12.87 3.27 -8.99
N ASN A 659 12.41 4.06 -9.94
CA ASN A 659 13.19 4.64 -11.02
C ASN A 659 12.96 6.17 -11.04
N PRO A 660 13.41 6.95 -12.04
CA PRO A 660 13.22 8.40 -12.01
C PRO A 660 11.76 8.88 -12.07
N ASN A 661 10.84 8.08 -12.61
CA ASN A 661 9.43 8.44 -12.78
C ASN A 661 8.56 7.98 -11.59
N ILE A 662 8.70 6.71 -11.19
CA ILE A 662 7.79 6.05 -10.24
C ILE A 662 8.52 5.35 -9.09
N THR A 663 7.80 5.17 -7.97
CA THR A 663 8.18 4.31 -6.83
C THR A 663 7.05 3.32 -6.56
N MET A 664 7.40 2.05 -6.35
CA MET A 664 6.46 1.02 -5.89
C MET A 664 6.98 0.35 -4.61
N GLY A 665 6.21 0.46 -3.53
CA GLY A 665 6.41 -0.27 -2.27
C GLY A 665 5.49 -1.47 -2.17
N LEU A 666 5.99 -2.57 -1.60
CA LEU A 666 5.26 -3.82 -1.38
C LEU A 666 5.60 -4.43 -0.01
N TRP A 667 4.58 -4.87 0.72
CA TRP A 667 4.66 -5.62 1.99
C TRP A 667 3.98 -6.99 1.86
N LEU A 668 4.48 -7.98 2.60
CA LEU A 668 3.80 -9.24 2.93
C LEU A 668 3.96 -9.55 4.42
N GLY A 669 2.89 -10.04 5.05
CA GLY A 669 2.86 -10.44 6.47
C GLY A 669 1.56 -11.16 6.85
N TYR A 670 1.30 -11.35 8.14
CA TYR A 670 0.01 -11.81 8.68
C TYR A 670 -0.65 -10.68 9.47
N ASP A 671 -1.98 -10.62 9.51
CA ASP A 671 -2.73 -9.63 10.29
C ASP A 671 -2.26 -9.59 11.76
N SER A 672 -2.17 -10.75 12.41
CA SER A 672 -1.59 -10.88 13.74
C SER A 672 -0.06 -11.03 13.70
N GLU A 673 0.64 -10.00 14.19
CA GLU A 673 2.09 -9.94 14.42
C GLU A 673 2.66 -11.03 15.36
N LYS A 674 1.82 -11.90 15.92
CA LYS A 674 2.21 -13.09 16.67
C LYS A 674 2.83 -14.17 15.76
N TYR A 675 2.49 -14.18 14.47
CA TYR A 675 2.87 -15.21 13.52
C TYR A 675 4.04 -14.79 12.63
N SER A 676 4.72 -15.76 12.03
CA SER A 676 5.95 -15.59 11.25
C SER A 676 5.81 -16.25 9.89
N LEU A 677 6.31 -15.59 8.84
CA LEU A 677 6.35 -16.12 7.48
C LEU A 677 7.35 -17.27 7.31
N ASP A 678 8.17 -17.58 8.33
CA ASP A 678 9.13 -18.68 8.36
C ASP A 678 8.47 -20.07 8.41
N ASN A 679 7.16 -20.16 8.65
CA ASN A 679 6.40 -21.41 8.46
C ASN A 679 6.14 -21.70 6.97
N PHE A 680 7.20 -21.98 6.22
CA PHE A 680 7.15 -22.44 4.83
C PHE A 680 7.59 -23.92 4.72
N PRO A 681 6.68 -24.90 4.67
CA PRO A 681 7.03 -26.25 4.24
C PRO A 681 7.54 -26.24 2.79
N ASN A 682 8.24 -27.30 2.35
CA ASN A 682 9.05 -27.34 1.12
C ASN A 682 8.36 -26.98 -0.21
N SER A 683 7.02 -26.84 -0.24
CA SER A 683 6.26 -26.29 -1.37
C SER A 683 6.35 -24.76 -1.51
N ASN A 684 6.62 -24.04 -0.41
CA ASN A 684 6.62 -22.59 -0.33
C ASN A 684 8.04 -21.99 -0.38
N LEU A 685 8.18 -20.90 -1.13
CA LEU A 685 9.45 -20.17 -1.25
C LEU A 685 9.75 -19.34 0.02
N GLN A 686 11.03 -19.02 0.25
CA GLN A 686 11.44 -18.12 1.32
C GLN A 686 10.71 -16.76 1.24
N PRO A 687 10.32 -16.12 2.35
CA PRO A 687 9.61 -14.84 2.36
C PRO A 687 10.25 -13.74 1.51
N SER A 688 11.58 -13.58 1.63
CA SER A 688 12.37 -12.64 0.83
C SER A 688 12.31 -12.89 -0.68
N VAL A 689 12.16 -14.16 -1.09
CA VAL A 689 11.97 -14.55 -2.49
C VAL A 689 10.54 -14.25 -2.95
N ARG A 690 9.52 -14.47 -2.11
CA ARG A 690 8.11 -14.19 -2.44
C ARG A 690 7.90 -12.70 -2.76
N VAL A 691 8.38 -11.80 -1.89
CA VAL A 691 8.22 -10.35 -2.12
C VAL A 691 9.00 -9.87 -3.36
N ASN A 692 10.16 -10.47 -3.67
CA ASN A 692 10.88 -10.24 -4.93
C ASN A 692 10.07 -10.67 -6.17
N GLN A 693 9.39 -11.84 -6.12
CA GLN A 693 8.60 -12.33 -7.26
C GLN A 693 7.34 -11.48 -7.49
N LEU A 694 6.60 -11.13 -6.44
CA LEU A 694 5.38 -10.35 -6.55
C LEU A 694 5.66 -8.90 -6.98
N TRP A 695 6.70 -8.25 -6.44
CA TRP A 695 7.11 -6.91 -6.88
C TRP A 695 7.46 -6.91 -8.38
N ALA A 696 8.21 -7.90 -8.86
CA ALA A 696 8.50 -8.02 -10.29
C ALA A 696 7.23 -8.28 -11.12
N SER A 697 6.26 -9.04 -10.60
CA SER A 697 4.97 -9.28 -11.25
C SER A 697 4.17 -7.99 -11.41
N LEU A 698 3.98 -7.22 -10.33
CA LEU A 698 3.26 -5.95 -10.36
C LEU A 698 3.98 -4.90 -11.22
N MET A 699 5.31 -4.85 -11.19
CA MET A 699 6.10 -3.92 -12.00
C MET A 699 6.05 -4.29 -13.50
N ASN A 700 6.08 -5.58 -13.84
CA ASN A 700 5.84 -6.06 -15.21
C ASN A 700 4.44 -5.69 -15.72
N THR A 701 3.41 -5.87 -14.88
CA THR A 701 2.03 -5.45 -15.18
C THR A 701 1.94 -3.94 -15.39
N THR A 702 2.63 -3.16 -14.55
CA THR A 702 2.70 -1.69 -14.67
C THR A 702 3.30 -1.28 -16.02
N TYR A 703 4.40 -1.91 -16.44
CA TYR A 703 5.03 -1.61 -17.74
C TYR A 703 4.20 -2.09 -18.93
N GLN A 704 3.41 -3.17 -18.78
CA GLN A 704 2.48 -3.62 -19.84
C GLN A 704 1.26 -2.70 -19.99
N THR A 705 0.79 -2.08 -18.90
CA THR A 705 -0.42 -1.23 -18.91
C THR A 705 -0.09 0.24 -19.19
N VAL A 706 0.93 0.80 -18.52
CA VAL A 706 1.30 2.22 -18.60
C VAL A 706 2.82 2.44 -18.82
N PRO A 707 3.39 1.95 -19.93
CA PRO A 707 4.83 2.00 -20.19
C PRO A 707 5.44 3.41 -20.16
N GLU A 708 4.67 4.43 -20.55
CA GLU A 708 5.13 5.84 -20.54
C GLU A 708 5.23 6.41 -19.11
N LEU A 709 4.32 6.03 -18.21
CA LEU A 709 4.42 6.40 -16.78
C LEU A 709 5.62 5.72 -16.13
N VAL A 710 5.83 4.42 -16.40
CA VAL A 710 7.05 3.70 -15.97
C VAL A 710 8.31 4.38 -16.51
N GLY A 711 8.28 4.87 -17.75
CA GLY A 711 9.40 5.60 -18.35
C GLY A 711 10.68 4.79 -18.35
N ALA A 712 10.65 3.54 -18.83
CA ALA A 712 11.77 2.59 -18.73
C ALA A 712 13.13 3.10 -19.27
N LYS A 713 13.13 4.10 -20.16
CA LYS A 713 14.33 4.76 -20.72
C LYS A 713 14.85 5.94 -19.89
N SER A 714 14.10 6.37 -18.87
CA SER A 714 14.52 7.41 -17.92
C SER A 714 15.72 6.92 -17.10
N THR A 715 16.66 7.84 -16.84
CA THR A 715 17.85 7.60 -16.03
C THR A 715 18.08 8.79 -15.10
N PHE A 716 18.47 8.54 -13.84
CA PHE A 716 18.78 9.60 -12.89
C PHE A 716 19.94 10.45 -13.39
N LYS A 717 19.80 11.78 -13.31
CA LYS A 717 20.82 12.72 -13.77
C LYS A 717 21.68 13.16 -12.58
N GLN A 718 23.00 13.04 -12.74
CA GLN A 718 23.96 13.46 -11.72
C GLN A 718 23.89 15.00 -11.58
N PRO A 719 23.57 15.54 -10.39
CA PRO A 719 23.61 16.98 -10.16
C PRO A 719 25.04 17.47 -9.96
N GLU A 720 25.24 18.79 -10.16
CA GLU A 720 26.50 19.44 -9.84
C GLU A 720 26.88 19.25 -8.37
N GLY A 721 28.17 19.11 -8.07
CA GLY A 721 28.68 18.83 -6.72
C GLY A 721 28.81 17.34 -6.37
N VAL A 722 28.17 16.41 -7.10
CA VAL A 722 28.54 14.99 -7.05
C VAL A 722 29.85 14.80 -7.81
N VAL A 723 30.88 14.27 -7.15
CA VAL A 723 32.21 14.08 -7.75
C VAL A 723 32.78 12.70 -7.43
N THR A 724 33.41 12.07 -8.42
CA THR A 724 34.27 10.90 -8.18
C THR A 724 35.59 11.35 -7.55
N LYS A 725 36.01 10.72 -6.44
CA LYS A 725 37.33 10.95 -5.83
C LYS A 725 37.98 9.65 -5.41
N SER A 726 39.31 9.63 -5.47
CA SER A 726 40.12 8.54 -4.95
C SER A 726 40.37 8.70 -3.45
N PHE A 727 40.31 7.58 -2.72
CA PHE A 727 40.52 7.47 -1.28
C PHE A 727 41.23 6.16 -0.95
N CYS A 728 41.78 6.03 0.25
CA CYS A 728 42.27 4.74 0.70
C CYS A 728 41.11 3.83 1.12
N GLY A 729 40.94 2.70 0.43
CA GLY A 729 39.77 1.81 0.54
C GLY A 729 39.58 1.11 1.88
N ILE A 730 40.53 1.26 2.82
CA ILE A 730 40.36 0.83 4.22
C ILE A 730 40.13 2.00 5.20
N SER A 731 40.58 3.23 4.88
CA SER A 731 40.63 4.33 5.86
C SER A 731 39.75 5.54 5.54
N GLY A 732 39.24 5.66 4.31
CA GLY A 732 38.39 6.77 3.85
C GLY A 732 39.15 8.08 3.57
N LEU A 733 40.41 8.17 3.99
CA LEU A 733 41.26 9.36 3.85
C LEU A 733 41.83 9.47 2.43
N ALA A 734 42.43 10.63 2.11
CA ALA A 734 43.09 10.82 0.83
C ALA A 734 44.26 9.83 0.67
N PRO A 735 44.48 9.24 -0.53
CA PRO A 735 45.34 8.07 -0.70
C PRO A 735 46.82 8.42 -0.57
N GLY A 736 47.39 8.15 0.61
CA GLY A 736 48.83 8.28 0.86
C GLY A 736 49.66 7.25 0.09
N GLY A 737 50.96 7.49 -0.07
CA GLY A 737 51.87 6.63 -0.85
C GLY A 737 51.88 5.16 -0.41
N ALA A 738 51.78 4.89 0.89
CA ALA A 738 51.64 3.51 1.39
C ALA A 738 50.39 2.80 0.86
N CYS A 739 49.26 3.52 0.74
CA CYS A 739 47.99 2.97 0.25
C CYS A 739 47.99 2.77 -1.27
N GLN A 740 48.74 3.62 -2.00
CA GLN A 740 49.04 3.45 -3.41
C GLN A 740 49.88 2.17 -3.64
N SER A 741 51.02 2.03 -2.95
CA SER A 741 51.89 0.84 -3.03
C SER A 741 51.20 -0.45 -2.58
N ALA A 742 50.23 -0.37 -1.67
CA ALA A 742 49.44 -1.50 -1.20
C ALA A 742 48.30 -1.94 -2.17
N GLY A 743 48.06 -1.21 -3.26
CA GLY A 743 46.91 -1.47 -4.15
C GLY A 743 45.54 -1.24 -3.49
N LEU A 744 45.51 -0.45 -2.40
CA LEU A 744 44.31 -0.23 -1.57
C LEU A 744 43.49 0.99 -1.98
N VAL A 745 43.98 1.81 -2.92
CA VAL A 745 43.25 2.98 -3.45
C VAL A 745 41.95 2.53 -4.15
N ARG A 746 40.85 3.20 -3.84
CA ARG A 746 39.55 3.04 -4.50
C ARG A 746 39.07 4.41 -4.95
N SER A 747 38.13 4.46 -5.90
CA SER A 747 37.49 5.70 -6.35
C SER A 747 35.98 5.50 -6.40
N ASP A 748 35.22 6.46 -5.88
CA ASP A 748 33.76 6.38 -5.79
C ASP A 748 33.17 7.81 -5.64
N LEU A 749 31.85 7.93 -5.55
CA LEU A 749 31.11 9.19 -5.47
C LEU A 749 31.12 9.82 -4.07
N PHE A 750 31.30 11.15 -4.03
CA PHE A 750 31.24 12.00 -2.84
C PHE A 750 30.42 13.27 -3.13
N ASN A 751 29.69 13.76 -2.13
CA ASN A 751 29.01 15.06 -2.16
C ASN A 751 30.02 16.16 -1.78
N ALA A 752 30.55 16.87 -2.79
CA ALA A 752 31.66 17.81 -2.63
C ALA A 752 31.37 18.97 -1.67
N ASN A 753 30.09 19.28 -1.44
CA ASN A 753 29.64 20.36 -0.57
C ASN A 753 29.89 20.04 0.92
N VAL A 754 29.87 18.74 1.29
CA VAL A 754 29.95 18.28 2.68
C VAL A 754 31.19 17.41 2.95
N MET A 755 31.54 16.49 2.04
CA MET A 755 32.67 15.57 2.21
C MET A 755 33.52 15.43 0.95
N LEU A 756 34.83 15.47 1.13
CA LEU A 756 35.81 14.92 0.19
C LEU A 756 36.86 14.15 1.01
N PRO A 757 37.51 13.10 0.48
CA PRO A 757 38.67 12.48 1.10
C PRO A 757 39.75 13.53 1.38
N LYS A 758 40.02 13.79 2.67
CA LYS A 758 40.90 14.85 3.18
C LYS A 758 41.83 14.26 4.26
N GLY A 759 42.95 14.93 4.51
CA GLY A 759 43.98 14.46 5.44
C GLY A 759 44.87 13.36 4.86
N GLN A 760 46.11 13.28 5.35
CA GLN A 760 47.05 12.22 4.98
C GLN A 760 46.64 10.91 5.64
N ASP A 761 46.63 9.81 4.87
CA ASP A 761 46.30 8.48 5.38
C ASP A 761 47.29 8.01 6.47
N ASP A 762 46.78 7.89 7.70
CA ASP A 762 47.49 7.45 8.90
C ASP A 762 47.17 5.99 9.30
N SER A 763 46.49 5.26 8.41
CA SER A 763 46.08 3.88 8.68
C SER A 763 47.25 2.90 8.62
N LEU A 764 48.08 2.97 7.57
CA LEU A 764 49.05 1.93 7.23
C LEU A 764 50.39 2.09 7.97
N THR A 765 50.94 0.97 8.42
CA THR A 765 52.28 0.87 9.00
C THR A 765 53.08 -0.27 8.33
N SER A 766 54.39 -0.11 8.21
CA SER A 766 55.27 -1.20 7.78
C SER A 766 55.45 -2.19 8.95
N SER A 767 54.76 -3.33 8.91
CA SER A 767 54.88 -4.36 9.96
C SER A 767 55.14 -5.74 9.37
N SER A 768 56.16 -6.41 9.87
CA SER A 768 56.27 -7.85 9.71
C SER A 768 55.25 -8.57 10.62
N PHE A 769 54.74 -9.71 10.18
CA PHE A 769 53.68 -10.44 10.88
C PHE A 769 54.03 -11.91 11.08
N THR A 770 53.34 -12.56 12.01
CA THR A 770 53.40 -14.01 12.21
C THR A 770 51.96 -14.57 12.30
N THR A 771 51.81 -15.90 12.31
CA THR A 771 50.50 -16.57 12.34
C THR A 771 50.44 -17.55 13.51
N ILE A 772 49.33 -17.51 14.25
CA ILE A 772 49.04 -18.37 15.40
C ILE A 772 47.57 -18.81 15.29
N ASN A 773 47.30 -20.11 15.35
CA ASN A 773 45.99 -20.70 15.12
C ASN A 773 45.30 -20.16 13.86
N GLY A 774 46.07 -19.94 12.79
CA GLY A 774 45.59 -19.37 11.52
C GLY A 774 45.22 -17.87 11.54
N LYS A 775 45.25 -17.19 12.70
CA LYS A 775 45.12 -15.73 12.82
C LYS A 775 46.48 -15.05 12.66
N ARG A 776 46.55 -13.93 11.95
CA ARG A 776 47.77 -13.11 11.85
C ARG A 776 47.87 -12.11 13.00
N TYR A 777 49.09 -11.89 13.48
CA TYR A 777 49.42 -10.94 14.54
C TYR A 777 50.69 -10.16 14.18
N THR A 778 50.85 -8.96 14.73
CA THR A 778 52.09 -8.19 14.64
C THR A 778 53.25 -9.01 15.22
N ALA A 779 54.34 -9.17 14.48
CA ALA A 779 55.52 -9.85 15.01
C ALA A 779 56.11 -9.06 16.18
N LEU A 780 56.48 -9.74 17.26
CA LEU A 780 57.22 -9.15 18.37
C LEU A 780 58.67 -8.96 17.95
N SER A 781 59.39 -8.06 18.63
CA SER A 781 60.85 -7.93 18.47
C SER A 781 61.63 -9.20 18.89
N THR A 782 60.96 -10.15 19.54
CA THR A 782 61.46 -11.47 19.94
C THR A 782 60.96 -12.62 19.06
N THR A 783 60.06 -12.37 18.09
CA THR A 783 59.53 -13.45 17.24
C THR A 783 60.62 -13.96 16.28
N PRO A 784 60.92 -15.27 16.25
CA PRO A 784 62.01 -15.79 15.43
C PRO A 784 61.79 -15.52 13.95
N SER A 785 62.81 -14.97 13.28
CA SER A 785 62.75 -14.51 11.89
C SER A 785 62.24 -15.54 10.89
N GLU A 786 62.46 -16.84 11.12
CA GLU A 786 61.96 -17.93 10.27
C GLU A 786 60.44 -18.15 10.34
N PHE A 787 59.76 -17.58 11.34
CA PHE A 787 58.30 -17.58 11.49
C PHE A 787 57.71 -16.17 11.30
N VAL A 788 58.51 -15.22 10.82
CA VAL A 788 58.11 -13.85 10.51
C VAL A 788 57.98 -13.69 9.01
N SER A 789 56.80 -13.31 8.56
CA SER A 789 56.51 -12.98 7.16
C SER A 789 56.69 -11.47 6.93
N GLY A 790 57.56 -11.13 5.98
CA GLY A 790 57.65 -9.77 5.44
C GLY A 790 56.56 -9.48 4.40
N GLY A 791 56.32 -8.20 4.12
CA GLY A 791 55.40 -7.77 3.05
C GLY A 791 53.91 -7.66 3.43
N GLY A 792 53.54 -7.92 4.69
CA GLY A 792 52.22 -7.52 5.19
C GLY A 792 52.16 -6.00 5.44
N ILE A 793 51.02 -5.38 5.18
CA ILE A 793 50.78 -4.00 5.60
C ILE A 793 50.04 -4.01 6.94
N GLY A 794 50.68 -3.50 7.98
CA GLY A 794 50.04 -3.34 9.28
C GLY A 794 49.11 -2.14 9.30
N VAL A 795 48.29 -2.05 10.35
CA VAL A 795 47.55 -0.82 10.64
C VAL A 795 47.82 -0.27 12.04
N SER A 796 47.75 1.05 12.17
CA SER A 796 47.96 1.75 13.43
C SER A 796 46.81 1.50 14.42
N GLN A 797 47.11 1.50 15.73
CA GLN A 797 46.06 1.34 16.75
C GLN A 797 45.03 2.46 16.67
N LYS A 798 45.47 3.71 16.42
CA LYS A 798 44.60 4.88 16.18
C LYS A 798 43.60 4.65 15.04
N TYR A 799 44.00 3.94 13.97
CA TYR A 799 43.09 3.54 12.90
C TYR A 799 42.11 2.46 13.37
N ILE A 800 42.57 1.45 14.12
CA ILE A 800 41.69 0.41 14.68
C ILE A 800 40.63 1.07 15.57
N ASP A 801 41.03 1.96 16.49
CA ASP A 801 40.14 2.67 17.39
C ASP A 801 39.12 3.53 16.63
N ARG A 802 39.56 4.21 15.55
CA ARG A 802 38.68 5.01 14.67
C ARG A 802 37.64 4.14 13.95
N MET A 803 38.06 3.06 13.30
CA MET A 803 37.16 2.20 12.53
C MET A 803 36.26 1.33 13.41
N MET A 804 36.69 1.03 14.64
CA MET A 804 35.93 0.29 15.64
C MET A 804 35.09 1.19 16.56
N ALA A 805 35.08 2.50 16.35
CA ALA A 805 34.15 3.41 17.03
C ALA A 805 32.69 3.19 16.56
N PRO A 806 31.67 3.49 17.39
CA PRO A 806 31.77 3.80 18.82
C PRO A 806 31.82 2.54 19.72
N PHE A 807 31.48 1.35 19.20
CA PHE A 807 31.14 0.17 20.02
C PHE A 807 32.27 -0.87 20.24
N GLY A 808 33.46 -0.67 19.69
CA GLY A 808 34.56 -1.66 19.77
C GLY A 808 34.29 -2.94 18.95
N GLY A 809 34.90 -4.06 19.38
CA GLY A 809 34.81 -5.40 18.78
C GLY A 809 36.17 -6.14 18.71
N ASP A 810 36.22 -7.36 18.13
CA ASP A 810 37.49 -8.07 17.88
C ASP A 810 38.23 -7.45 16.69
N ALA A 811 39.26 -6.63 16.94
CA ALA A 811 40.06 -6.00 15.89
C ALA A 811 40.72 -7.02 14.94
N GLY A 812 40.96 -8.26 15.38
CA GLY A 812 41.45 -9.35 14.54
C GLY A 812 40.45 -9.83 13.48
N LYS A 813 39.22 -9.31 13.47
CA LYS A 813 38.18 -9.54 12.45
C LYS A 813 38.12 -8.46 11.36
N LEU A 814 38.86 -7.35 11.48
CA LEU A 814 38.81 -6.25 10.51
C LEU A 814 39.21 -6.67 9.09
N PHE A 815 40.17 -7.59 8.97
CA PHE A 815 40.67 -8.09 7.67
C PHE A 815 40.66 -9.63 7.66
N PRO A 816 39.49 -10.27 7.44
CA PRO A 816 39.42 -11.72 7.40
C PRO A 816 40.16 -12.25 6.17
N GLY A 817 40.80 -13.43 6.29
CA GLY A 817 41.76 -13.93 5.31
C GLY A 817 41.21 -14.23 3.91
N ASN A 818 39.88 -14.30 3.77
CA ASN A 818 39.14 -14.47 2.51
C ASN A 818 38.60 -13.14 1.93
N SER A 819 38.96 -11.98 2.50
CA SER A 819 38.52 -10.66 2.02
C SER A 819 39.40 -10.10 0.90
N LYS A 820 38.88 -9.06 0.22
CA LYS A 820 39.61 -8.20 -0.73
C LYS A 820 40.73 -7.34 -0.09
N PHE A 821 41.04 -7.58 1.19
CA PHE A 821 42.02 -6.88 2.01
C PHE A 821 42.98 -7.85 2.74
N SER A 822 43.08 -9.11 2.30
CA SER A 822 43.89 -10.17 2.92
C SER A 822 45.42 -9.97 2.88
N SER A 823 45.91 -8.88 2.26
CA SER A 823 47.28 -8.37 2.38
C SER A 823 47.52 -7.48 3.62
N VAL A 824 46.44 -6.95 4.20
CA VAL A 824 46.46 -6.07 5.37
C VAL A 824 46.34 -6.92 6.64
N VAL A 825 47.05 -6.51 7.70
CA VAL A 825 47.05 -7.16 9.01
C VAL A 825 46.58 -6.16 10.05
N ALA A 826 45.50 -6.50 10.76
CA ALA A 826 45.10 -5.77 11.96
C ALA A 826 46.25 -5.86 12.97
N GLY A 827 46.77 -4.72 13.44
CA GLY A 827 48.00 -4.61 14.24
C GLY A 827 47.97 -5.23 15.64
N ALA A 828 47.10 -6.21 15.89
CA ALA A 828 46.95 -6.92 17.14
C ALA A 828 48.28 -7.55 17.59
N THR A 829 48.86 -7.00 18.65
CA THR A 829 49.99 -7.59 19.36
C THR A 829 49.50 -8.78 20.19
N PHE A 830 49.94 -9.98 19.84
CA PHE A 830 49.62 -11.18 20.62
C PHE A 830 50.29 -11.11 22.01
N LYS A 831 49.54 -11.47 23.05
CA LYS A 831 50.08 -11.59 24.42
C LYS A 831 50.48 -13.04 24.69
N ALA A 832 51.78 -13.33 24.58
CA ALA A 832 52.34 -14.63 24.97
C ALA A 832 52.03 -14.93 26.45
N ASP A 833 51.80 -16.20 26.79
CA ASP A 833 51.48 -16.58 28.18
C ASP A 833 52.72 -16.59 29.10
N GLY A 834 53.91 -16.61 28.51
CA GLY A 834 55.20 -16.54 29.20
C GLY A 834 55.81 -17.91 29.55
N ALA A 835 55.06 -19.00 29.42
CA ALA A 835 55.58 -20.36 29.52
C ALA A 835 56.42 -20.73 28.28
N ALA A 836 56.99 -21.94 28.28
CA ALA A 836 57.55 -22.56 27.07
C ALA A 836 56.60 -23.69 26.62
N PRO A 837 56.42 -23.94 25.30
CA PRO A 837 55.42 -24.89 24.84
C PRO A 837 55.62 -26.33 25.32
N GLY A 838 54.51 -27.08 25.43
CA GLY A 838 54.56 -28.53 25.63
C GLY A 838 55.22 -29.26 24.45
N ALA A 839 55.95 -30.34 24.75
CA ALA A 839 56.57 -31.19 23.72
C ALA A 839 55.50 -31.88 22.86
N VAL A 840 55.73 -31.92 21.54
CA VAL A 840 54.84 -32.61 20.59
C VAL A 840 55.25 -34.06 20.38
N GLN A 841 54.29 -34.94 20.06
CA GLN A 841 54.59 -36.31 19.68
C GLN A 841 54.80 -36.39 18.17
N ALA A 842 55.93 -36.95 17.73
CA ALA A 842 56.27 -37.17 16.33
C ALA A 842 55.96 -38.61 15.89
N ALA A 843 55.48 -38.76 14.66
CA ALA A 843 55.24 -40.03 13.97
C ALA A 843 55.92 -40.01 12.59
N ILE A 844 56.00 -41.16 11.93
CA ILE A 844 56.64 -41.27 10.62
C ILE A 844 55.94 -42.29 9.72
N SER A 845 55.80 -41.95 8.44
CA SER A 845 55.30 -42.83 7.39
C SER A 845 56.10 -42.62 6.11
N GLY A 846 56.76 -43.68 5.63
CA GLY A 846 57.73 -43.58 4.54
C GLY A 846 58.87 -42.61 4.88
N GLN A 847 58.99 -41.53 4.10
CA GLN A 847 59.95 -40.44 4.35
C GLN A 847 59.30 -39.20 4.99
N THR A 848 58.00 -39.21 5.27
CA THR A 848 57.28 -38.06 5.83
C THR A 848 57.15 -38.22 7.34
N ILE A 849 57.74 -37.28 8.06
CA ILE A 849 57.58 -37.09 9.51
C ILE A 849 56.35 -36.20 9.73
N THR A 850 55.52 -36.55 10.70
CA THR A 850 54.36 -35.76 11.13
C THR A 850 54.38 -35.57 12.65
N TRP A 851 53.62 -34.62 13.19
CA TRP A 851 53.55 -34.39 14.63
C TRP A 851 52.18 -33.88 15.10
N THR A 852 51.89 -34.05 16.39
CA THR A 852 50.70 -33.48 17.04
C THR A 852 50.78 -31.96 17.09
N ASN A 853 49.63 -31.28 17.14
CA ASN A 853 49.59 -29.87 17.57
C ASN A 853 50.20 -29.73 18.97
N SER A 854 50.70 -28.54 19.30
CA SER A 854 51.00 -28.19 20.69
C SER A 854 49.70 -27.93 21.47
N GLY A 855 49.76 -28.06 22.79
CA GLY A 855 48.71 -27.59 23.70
C GLY A 855 48.80 -26.09 24.04
N SER A 856 49.91 -25.43 23.71
CA SER A 856 50.11 -23.99 23.95
C SER A 856 49.46 -23.16 22.85
N THR A 857 48.86 -22.03 23.25
CA THR A 857 48.01 -21.20 22.37
C THR A 857 48.77 -20.15 21.57
N ASP A 858 50.09 -20.03 21.77
CA ASP A 858 50.97 -18.97 21.26
C ASP A 858 52.12 -19.47 20.37
N VAL A 859 52.03 -20.73 19.92
CA VAL A 859 52.98 -21.35 18.99
C VAL A 859 52.86 -20.71 17.60
N VAL A 860 54.00 -20.36 17.01
CA VAL A 860 54.11 -19.81 15.64
C VAL A 860 54.61 -20.85 14.62
N GLY A 861 55.18 -21.95 15.11
CA GLY A 861 55.63 -23.06 14.28
C GLY A 861 56.54 -24.05 14.99
N TYR A 862 57.19 -24.87 14.17
CA TYR A 862 57.93 -26.04 14.59
C TYR A 862 59.32 -26.06 13.95
N ARG A 863 60.34 -26.41 14.72
CA ARG A 863 61.71 -26.65 14.22
C ARG A 863 61.94 -28.15 14.18
N VAL A 864 62.37 -28.66 13.01
CA VAL A 864 62.73 -30.07 12.83
C VAL A 864 64.24 -30.21 12.89
N TYR A 865 64.71 -31.17 13.68
CA TYR A 865 66.11 -31.48 13.89
C TYR A 865 66.43 -32.89 13.37
N LYS A 866 67.65 -33.08 12.86
CA LYS A 866 68.25 -34.36 12.45
C LYS A 866 69.57 -34.53 13.20
N GLY A 867 69.70 -35.57 14.02
CA GLY A 867 70.91 -35.81 14.82
C GLY A 867 71.37 -34.58 15.64
N GLY A 868 70.42 -33.81 16.19
CA GLY A 868 70.69 -32.57 16.93
C GLY A 868 70.89 -31.30 16.08
N SER A 869 71.05 -31.40 14.76
CA SER A 869 71.18 -30.24 13.86
C SER A 869 69.82 -29.82 13.28
N ARG A 870 69.48 -28.52 13.28
CA ARG A 870 68.22 -28.03 12.71
C ARG A 870 68.22 -28.19 11.18
N VAL A 871 67.25 -28.91 10.63
CA VAL A 871 67.10 -29.14 9.18
C VAL A 871 65.92 -28.41 8.55
N ALA A 872 64.90 -28.05 9.33
CA ALA A 872 63.77 -27.26 8.82
C ALA A 872 63.13 -26.37 9.89
N SER A 873 62.34 -25.40 9.45
CA SER A 873 61.42 -24.63 10.27
C SER A 873 60.11 -24.45 9.50
N ILE A 874 59.00 -24.87 10.09
CA ILE A 874 57.70 -24.99 9.44
C ILE A 874 56.69 -24.21 10.28
N SER A 875 56.04 -23.19 9.71
CA SER A 875 54.99 -22.45 10.42
C SER A 875 53.82 -23.39 10.76
N GLU A 876 53.21 -23.19 11.92
CA GLU A 876 52.00 -23.93 12.34
C GLU A 876 50.86 -23.77 11.34
N SER A 877 50.77 -22.60 10.69
CA SER A 877 49.80 -22.29 9.65
C SER A 877 50.08 -22.97 8.29
N ARG A 878 51.13 -23.79 8.17
CA ARG A 878 51.52 -24.47 6.92
C ARG A 878 51.25 -25.97 6.97
N SER A 879 51.88 -26.69 7.90
CA SER A 879 51.72 -28.14 8.05
C SER A 879 52.41 -28.68 9.29
N ASN A 880 51.80 -29.67 9.97
CA ASN A 880 52.51 -30.51 10.93
C ASN A 880 53.19 -31.71 10.22
N SER A 881 53.92 -31.42 9.16
CA SER A 881 54.62 -32.44 8.37
C SER A 881 55.89 -31.91 7.72
N TYR A 882 56.86 -32.81 7.56
CA TYR A 882 58.14 -32.56 6.89
C TYR A 882 58.58 -33.83 6.16
N SER A 883 58.83 -33.73 4.86
CA SER A 883 59.43 -34.82 4.08
C SER A 883 60.95 -34.77 4.22
N ALA A 884 61.52 -35.81 4.83
CA ALA A 884 62.91 -35.84 5.24
C ALA A 884 63.85 -36.30 4.11
N SER A 885 64.95 -35.58 3.94
CA SER A 885 65.99 -35.78 2.91
C SER A 885 66.96 -36.94 3.22
N GLY A 886 66.43 -38.09 3.65
CA GLY A 886 67.18 -39.35 3.81
C GLY A 886 67.37 -39.83 5.25
N ALA A 887 68.10 -40.94 5.40
CA ALA A 887 68.24 -41.71 6.64
C ALA A 887 68.79 -40.89 7.83
N GLY A 888 68.40 -41.27 9.05
CA GLY A 888 68.80 -40.65 10.31
C GLY A 888 67.69 -40.58 11.35
N SER A 889 68.06 -40.19 12.58
CA SER A 889 67.15 -39.86 13.69
C SER A 889 66.73 -38.38 13.61
N TYR A 890 65.43 -38.13 13.82
CA TYR A 890 64.81 -36.83 13.77
C TYR A 890 63.94 -36.56 15.01
N THR A 891 63.87 -35.30 15.42
CA THR A 891 62.99 -34.79 16.48
C THR A 891 62.37 -33.45 16.06
N VAL A 892 61.26 -33.08 16.71
CA VAL A 892 60.53 -31.83 16.49
C VAL A 892 60.38 -31.08 17.82
N VAL A 893 60.48 -29.75 17.79
CA VAL A 893 60.07 -28.88 18.90
C VAL A 893 59.04 -27.87 18.41
N ALA A 894 58.08 -27.53 19.26
CA ALA A 894 57.22 -26.37 19.08
C ALA A 894 57.96 -25.09 19.49
N VAL A 895 57.63 -23.95 18.88
CA VAL A 895 58.26 -22.65 19.13
C VAL A 895 57.19 -21.59 19.37
N ASP A 896 57.26 -20.88 20.49
CA ASP A 896 56.35 -19.76 20.82
C ASP A 896 56.71 -18.46 20.07
N ILE A 897 55.79 -17.50 20.07
CA ILE A 897 55.96 -16.16 19.47
C ILE A 897 57.10 -15.33 20.11
N THR A 898 57.64 -15.73 21.26
CA THR A 898 58.81 -15.12 21.91
C THR A 898 60.12 -15.89 21.66
N GLY A 899 60.06 -16.98 20.89
CA GLY A 899 61.18 -17.83 20.53
C GLY A 899 61.55 -18.93 21.52
N LYS A 900 60.80 -19.15 22.60
CA LYS A 900 61.03 -20.31 23.49
C LYS A 900 60.62 -21.59 22.78
N GLN A 901 61.25 -22.69 23.16
CA GLN A 901 61.08 -23.99 22.52
C GLN A 901 60.56 -25.01 23.52
N SER A 902 59.75 -25.95 23.03
CA SER A 902 59.38 -27.13 23.81
C SER A 902 60.58 -28.04 24.08
N GLY A 903 60.40 -29.00 25.00
CA GLY A 903 61.20 -30.22 24.97
C GLY A 903 61.09 -30.91 23.59
N ALA A 904 62.12 -31.65 23.21
CA ALA A 904 62.12 -32.41 21.96
C ALA A 904 61.03 -33.50 21.99
N SER A 905 60.44 -33.77 20.83
CA SER A 905 59.58 -34.94 20.63
C SER A 905 60.30 -36.24 20.93
N ASN A 906 59.55 -37.34 21.03
CA ASN A 906 60.12 -38.66 20.79
C ASN A 906 60.89 -38.66 19.45
N SER A 907 62.03 -39.37 19.40
CA SER A 907 62.77 -39.51 18.14
C SER A 907 62.02 -40.46 17.20
N VAL A 908 61.93 -40.08 15.92
CA VAL A 908 61.57 -40.97 14.82
C VAL A 908 62.79 -41.15 13.90
N SER A 909 62.93 -42.32 13.26
CA SER A 909 64.14 -42.64 12.50
C SER A 909 63.82 -43.22 11.13
N ILE A 910 64.45 -42.68 10.10
CA ILE A 910 64.45 -43.27 8.75
C ILE A 910 65.64 -44.22 8.66
N ALA A 911 65.36 -45.50 8.41
CA ALA A 911 66.37 -46.50 8.13
C ALA A 911 67.09 -46.21 6.81
N ALA A 912 68.39 -46.45 6.75
CA ALA A 912 69.10 -46.50 5.47
C ALA A 912 68.58 -47.66 4.61
N PRO A 913 68.46 -47.49 3.28
CA PRO A 913 68.07 -48.58 2.40
C PRO A 913 69.08 -49.73 2.51
N LYS A 914 68.60 -50.95 2.71
CA LYS A 914 69.49 -52.13 2.70
C LYS A 914 70.10 -52.31 1.31
N PRO A 915 71.40 -52.64 1.19
CA PRO A 915 72.03 -52.90 -0.10
C PRO A 915 71.37 -54.11 -0.79
N LYS A 916 71.22 -54.03 -2.11
CA LYS A 916 70.80 -55.17 -2.94
C LYS A 916 71.98 -56.12 -3.20
N PRO A 917 71.75 -57.44 -3.29
CA PRO A 917 72.76 -58.37 -3.78
C PRO A 917 72.99 -58.24 -5.29
N GLU A 918 74.18 -58.64 -5.75
CA GLU A 918 74.66 -58.49 -7.13
C GLU A 918 74.11 -59.58 -8.10
N PRO A 919 73.75 -59.19 -9.34
CA PRO A 919 73.72 -60.08 -10.50
C PRO A 919 75.01 -59.99 -11.35
N LYS A 920 75.25 -61.02 -12.18
CA LYS A 920 76.45 -61.16 -13.03
C LYS A 920 76.51 -60.15 -14.21
N PRO A 921 77.71 -59.85 -14.76
CA PRO A 921 77.91 -58.74 -15.71
C PRO A 921 77.92 -59.12 -17.21
N THR A 922 77.86 -58.07 -18.06
CA THR A 922 78.39 -57.98 -19.46
C THR A 922 77.66 -58.78 -20.56
N PRO A 923 77.63 -58.33 -21.85
CA PRO A 923 78.70 -57.63 -22.59
C PRO A 923 78.38 -56.27 -23.26
N PRO A 924 79.40 -55.40 -23.46
CA PRO A 924 79.47 -54.43 -24.56
C PRO A 924 80.16 -55.04 -25.81
N PRO A 925 80.21 -54.35 -26.96
CA PRO A 925 80.79 -54.89 -28.20
C PRO A 925 82.33 -54.89 -28.27
N GLU A 926 82.85 -55.90 -28.97
CA GLU A 926 84.14 -55.99 -29.67
C GLU A 926 84.36 -54.80 -30.64
N ASP A 927 85.56 -54.39 -31.07
CA ASP A 927 86.94 -54.77 -30.71
C ASP A 927 87.91 -53.72 -31.28
N LYS A 928 89.11 -53.55 -30.67
CA LYS A 928 90.44 -53.78 -31.28
C LYS A 928 91.60 -53.12 -30.52
N GLU A 929 92.41 -53.99 -29.93
CA GLU A 929 93.80 -53.82 -29.50
C GLU A 929 94.78 -53.60 -30.72
N PRO A 930 96.10 -53.30 -30.55
CA PRO A 930 96.97 -53.75 -29.44
C PRO A 930 97.97 -52.74 -28.82
N GLU A 931 98.50 -53.14 -27.65
CA GLU A 931 99.91 -53.04 -27.13
C GLU A 931 100.77 -51.76 -27.40
N LYS A 932 101.59 -51.19 -26.50
CA LYS A 932 102.10 -51.46 -25.12
C LYS A 932 102.90 -50.21 -24.62
N GLU A 933 103.59 -50.06 -23.47
CA GLU A 933 104.06 -50.91 -22.35
C GLU A 933 104.22 -50.04 -21.04
N GLU A 934 104.60 -50.66 -19.91
CA GLU A 934 105.37 -50.18 -18.72
C GLU A 934 105.56 -48.67 -18.34
N THR A 935 104.84 -48.24 -17.26
CA THR A 935 105.33 -47.75 -15.92
C THR A 935 106.67 -46.98 -15.72
N PRO A 936 106.90 -46.27 -14.56
CA PRO A 936 106.07 -45.36 -13.73
C PRO A 936 106.92 -44.09 -13.31
N PRO A 937 106.87 -43.44 -12.10
CA PRO A 937 105.80 -42.98 -11.18
C PRO A 937 105.86 -41.42 -10.89
N VAL A 938 105.28 -40.96 -9.76
CA VAL A 938 105.52 -39.70 -8.97
C VAL A 938 104.50 -38.53 -9.13
N GLU A 939 104.33 -37.78 -8.05
CA GLU A 939 103.34 -36.72 -7.74
C GLU A 939 103.90 -35.30 -7.94
N GLU A 940 103.04 -34.29 -8.20
CA GLU A 940 102.81 -33.08 -7.35
C GLU A 940 101.78 -32.09 -7.99
N GLU A 941 101.57 -30.92 -7.36
CA GLU A 941 100.48 -29.94 -7.58
C GLU A 941 100.66 -28.98 -8.79
N VAL A 942 99.66 -28.12 -9.09
CA VAL A 942 99.75 -26.62 -9.15
C VAL A 942 98.45 -25.94 -9.68
N VAL A 943 98.37 -24.61 -9.56
CA VAL A 943 97.22 -23.66 -9.60
C VAL A 943 97.02 -22.92 -10.96
N THR A 944 96.00 -22.04 -11.04
CA THR A 944 95.43 -21.14 -12.10
C THR A 944 96.36 -19.94 -12.53
N PRO A 945 95.97 -18.86 -13.27
CA PRO A 945 94.70 -18.37 -13.90
C PRO A 945 94.82 -18.18 -15.46
N PRO A 946 94.52 -17.08 -16.25
CA PRO A 946 94.09 -15.66 -16.02
C PRO A 946 92.88 -15.07 -16.83
N GLU A 947 92.18 -14.04 -16.28
CA GLU A 947 91.85 -12.63 -16.75
C GLU A 947 91.56 -12.30 -18.27
N GLU A 948 90.79 -11.26 -18.73
CA GLU A 948 89.99 -10.12 -18.17
C GLU A 948 89.05 -9.40 -19.22
N GLU A 949 88.12 -8.51 -18.78
CA GLU A 949 87.32 -7.45 -19.52
C GLU A 949 86.31 -7.90 -20.64
N GLU A 950 85.40 -7.10 -21.27
CA GLU A 950 85.06 -5.63 -21.28
C GLU A 950 83.49 -5.36 -21.39
N THR A 951 82.97 -4.38 -22.17
CA THR A 951 81.58 -3.80 -22.09
C THR A 951 80.68 -3.90 -23.40
N PRO A 952 79.63 -3.08 -23.75
CA PRO A 952 78.35 -3.52 -24.40
C PRO A 952 78.09 -2.88 -25.83
N PRO A 953 76.88 -2.60 -26.43
CA PRO A 953 75.45 -2.76 -26.05
C PRO A 953 74.40 -3.11 -27.20
N GLU A 954 73.09 -2.85 -26.91
CA GLU A 954 71.94 -2.48 -27.79
C GLU A 954 70.98 -3.49 -28.53
N GLU A 955 69.67 -3.15 -28.42
CA GLU A 955 68.50 -3.26 -29.35
C GLU A 955 67.86 -4.55 -29.95
N LYS A 956 66.51 -4.55 -29.87
CA LYS A 956 65.47 -4.99 -30.87
C LYS A 956 65.09 -6.52 -30.98
N PRO A 957 64.00 -6.93 -31.69
CA PRO A 957 62.64 -7.01 -31.09
C PRO A 957 61.76 -8.24 -31.53
N GLU A 958 60.42 -8.08 -31.46
CA GLU A 958 59.33 -8.79 -32.19
C GLU A 958 58.46 -9.86 -31.48
N LYS A 959 57.31 -10.16 -32.12
CA LYS A 959 56.16 -11.02 -31.76
C LYS A 959 55.69 -11.75 -33.06
N PRO A 960 54.51 -12.40 -33.09
CA PRO A 960 54.07 -13.67 -32.48
C PRO A 960 53.76 -14.72 -33.59
N VAL A 961 53.02 -15.80 -33.30
CA VAL A 961 51.85 -16.30 -34.09
C VAL A 961 51.19 -17.52 -33.39
N GLU A 962 50.01 -17.91 -33.87
CA GLU A 962 49.05 -18.93 -33.38
C GLU A 962 49.46 -20.38 -33.67
N GLU A 963 48.77 -21.38 -33.05
CA GLU A 963 48.42 -22.61 -33.77
C GLU A 963 47.20 -23.40 -33.18
N LYS A 964 46.58 -24.21 -34.06
CA LYS A 964 45.44 -25.15 -33.93
C LYS A 964 45.33 -25.91 -35.27
N PRO A 965 44.56 -27.02 -35.47
CA PRO A 965 43.70 -27.80 -34.55
C PRO A 965 43.77 -29.36 -34.68
N ASP A 966 42.84 -30.07 -34.00
CA ASP A 966 42.23 -31.38 -34.38
C ASP A 966 43.08 -32.69 -34.38
N PRO A 967 42.50 -33.92 -34.56
CA PRO A 967 41.08 -34.30 -34.83
C PRO A 967 40.45 -35.48 -34.02
N GLU A 968 39.09 -35.57 -34.08
CA GLU A 968 38.21 -36.79 -34.13
C GLU A 968 38.18 -37.85 -32.97
N LYS A 969 37.14 -38.69 -32.71
CA LYS A 969 35.65 -38.83 -32.93
C LYS A 969 35.19 -40.14 -32.20
N PRO A 970 33.94 -40.69 -32.32
CA PRO A 970 32.59 -40.13 -32.09
C PRO A 970 31.68 -41.05 -31.22
N GLU A 971 30.49 -40.61 -30.79
CA GLU A 971 29.30 -41.50 -30.68
C GLU A 971 27.96 -40.75 -30.85
N LYS A 972 26.80 -41.43 -30.75
CA LYS A 972 25.53 -41.07 -31.42
C LYS A 972 24.40 -40.49 -30.52
N PRO A 973 23.37 -39.84 -31.12
CA PRO A 973 22.22 -39.23 -30.43
C PRO A 973 20.91 -40.05 -30.49
N GLU A 974 19.94 -39.73 -29.62
CA GLU A 974 18.51 -40.10 -29.74
C GLU A 974 17.57 -38.96 -29.28
N GLU A 975 16.42 -38.85 -29.96
CA GLU A 975 15.26 -37.95 -29.75
C GLU A 975 14.14 -38.44 -30.70
N PRO A 976 12.86 -38.04 -30.58
CA PRO A 976 12.00 -37.80 -29.41
C PRO A 976 10.71 -38.69 -29.44
N GLU A 977 9.83 -38.66 -28.41
CA GLU A 977 8.50 -39.31 -28.49
C GLU A 977 7.33 -38.56 -27.79
N LYS A 978 6.12 -38.74 -28.36
CA LYS A 978 4.75 -38.26 -27.98
C LYS A 978 3.73 -38.95 -28.91
N PRO A 979 2.41 -39.02 -28.61
CA PRO A 979 1.67 -39.05 -27.34
C PRO A 979 0.56 -40.17 -27.32
N ASP A 980 -0.52 -39.99 -26.54
CA ASP A 980 -1.88 -40.61 -26.63
C ASP A 980 -2.10 -42.10 -26.23
N PRO A 981 -3.35 -42.56 -25.93
CA PRO A 981 -4.45 -41.89 -25.19
C PRO A 981 -5.31 -42.82 -24.25
N GLU A 982 -6.33 -42.26 -23.56
CA GLU A 982 -7.57 -42.93 -23.02
C GLU A 982 -7.45 -43.98 -21.85
N LYS A 983 -8.41 -44.24 -20.92
CA LYS A 983 -9.65 -43.56 -20.40
C LYS A 983 -10.06 -44.16 -18.98
N PRO A 984 -11.29 -44.03 -18.37
CA PRO A 984 -11.42 -43.87 -16.90
C PRO A 984 -12.18 -44.99 -16.11
N ALA A 985 -12.21 -44.82 -14.78
CA ALA A 985 -13.22 -45.23 -13.78
C ALA A 985 -13.02 -44.32 -12.52
N GLU A 986 -13.95 -43.94 -11.63
CA GLU A 986 -15.19 -44.54 -11.05
C GLU A 986 -14.88 -45.76 -10.13
N ASP A 987 -15.38 -45.90 -8.89
CA ASP A 987 -16.39 -45.12 -8.15
C ASP A 987 -16.26 -45.28 -6.59
N ASP A 988 -17.25 -44.78 -5.84
CA ASP A 988 -17.69 -45.12 -4.46
C ASP A 988 -16.97 -44.59 -3.19
N ALA A 989 -17.47 -43.43 -2.72
CA ALA A 989 -18.22 -43.20 -1.47
C ALA A 989 -17.78 -43.78 -0.08
N ALA A 990 -17.65 -42.86 0.90
CA ALA A 990 -18.20 -42.97 2.27
C ALA A 990 -18.32 -41.58 2.93
#